data_AF-B3ESS7-F1
#
_entry.id   AF-B3ESS7-F1
#
_cell.length_a   1.000
_cell.length_b   1.000
_cell.length_c   1.000
_cell.angle_alpha   90.00
_cell.angle_beta   90.00
_cell.angle_gamma   90.00
#
_symmetry.space_group_name_H-M   'P 1'
#
loop_
_entity.id
_entity.type
_entity.pdbx_description
1 polymer ?
#
loop_
_entity_poly.entity_id
_entity_poly.type
_entity_poly.pdbx_seq_one_letter_code
_entity_poly.pdbx_strand_id
1 'polypeptide(L)'
;MYTYFISTSKSIIIGILIVLFNTTSCDCSPNNPNKGDEHGLSGSLVIEVQDAYLIGDQKTIIAVVSLDDNTKPALLEGFILQVYYTSGTGEFEFTTYKNNVASAETSTSINEKLTSLVRFTELASNNSPTNITFSIVPNADVIQANIQVKLLDKLGALIKECPVTWEEDKLLVYGLNKFVGNNQSRFMLADTFAAIDPTKITLEIKSNNAATFRLVKVDGSKSSDHALLSELLSTEDEQNRVTDPMYLELDNANANGQQSAVITFSVKQGTTLLAKRSVVWEQNGISIDISSDQDILVDQDVLNLKFTNQDEVVDTEKIQVKLTNDMGVKFRLGATLSGEAISTNLQTIIDQPQLTVSEEVNVGLQQIDNPNEVYDASLILELLDEKGDIICKHKLHWINREKLNVDEVEQWLNKLDRSKIQFNQQKGSIENNLEAEEYNTSLSMLRSIIDIRKQVQEIKGKLQKKIEQGKLSKLFTNRAIVVVNQLIADIDAFVLESIKKYEKHIGKLAEEVQRILQRAKTVELEQSLHKNLSEIYEDIIDMESLSYYVLALAKAINIDMDKAIGKNVKDTLQKNVEKSIRGMVELGKYFKNEAVSRIEPNDAFNNGAERARHLADKLTSIAVDLQENSSYAYECVAQAYQYTAEAMLITAKKETHFNYILQDAEYARNAANNAADAAWHVSTSLKDNNTANQAVKAALQAAIKAWQLALMTELISENNIPSSINGESTSSILKELKDKLKHYQPNVFY
;
A
#
# COMPACT_ATOMS: atom_id res chain seq x y z
N MET A 1 -28.22 -0.07 39.08
CA MET A 1 -27.42 1.15 38.79
C MET A 1 -26.14 0.69 38.10
N TYR A 2 -26.21 0.45 36.80
CA TYR A 2 -25.12 0.42 35.83
C TYR A 2 -25.82 0.41 34.46
N THR A 3 -25.61 1.48 33.71
CA THR A 3 -26.38 1.82 32.51
C THR A 3 -25.67 1.26 31.28
N TYR A 4 -26.43 0.56 30.43
CA TYR A 4 -26.02 0.08 29.11
C TYR A 4 -25.62 1.24 28.19
N PHE A 5 -24.50 1.12 27.47
CA PHE A 5 -24.19 1.92 26.28
C PHE A 5 -24.33 1.04 25.05
N ILE A 6 -25.37 1.31 24.25
CA ILE A 6 -25.58 0.72 22.93
C ILE A 6 -24.95 1.69 21.93
N SER A 7 -23.83 1.30 21.30
CA SER A 7 -23.27 2.01 20.15
C SER A 7 -23.99 1.55 18.89
N THR A 8 -24.75 2.45 18.28
CA THR A 8 -25.38 2.26 16.96
C THR A 8 -24.49 2.97 15.94
N SER A 9 -23.83 2.20 15.08
CA SER A 9 -23.10 2.71 13.93
C SER A 9 -24.08 3.21 12.87
N LYS A 10 -24.24 4.52 12.75
CA LYS A 10 -24.95 5.16 11.63
C LYS A 10 -24.03 5.23 10.42
N SER A 11 -24.45 4.65 9.30
CA SER A 11 -23.85 4.84 7.99
C SER A 11 -23.92 6.32 7.58
N ILE A 12 -22.77 6.96 7.42
CA ILE A 12 -22.66 8.28 6.81
C ILE A 12 -22.50 8.07 5.31
N ILE A 13 -23.55 8.40 4.55
CA ILE A 13 -23.48 8.57 3.10
C ILE A 13 -22.81 9.91 2.84
N ILE A 14 -21.54 9.89 2.41
CA ILE A 14 -20.84 11.08 1.91
C ILE A 14 -21.23 11.27 0.44
N GLY A 15 -22.11 12.23 0.18
CA GLY A 15 -22.38 12.71 -1.16
C GLY A 15 -21.20 13.53 -1.67
N ILE A 16 -20.53 13.05 -2.71
CA ILE A 16 -19.48 13.78 -3.43
C ILE A 16 -20.16 14.87 -4.27
N LEU A 17 -19.96 16.13 -3.89
CA LEU A 17 -20.34 17.29 -4.68
C LEU A 17 -19.25 17.54 -5.75
N ILE A 18 -19.52 17.14 -6.99
CA ILE A 18 -18.66 17.44 -8.14
C ILE A 18 -18.94 18.88 -8.58
N VAL A 19 -18.02 19.80 -8.32
CA VAL A 19 -18.02 21.14 -8.92
C VAL A 19 -17.28 21.05 -10.25
N LEU A 20 -18.04 21.02 -11.35
CA LEU A 20 -17.51 21.12 -12.72
C LEU A 20 -17.10 22.57 -12.97
N PHE A 21 -15.80 22.86 -13.00
CA PHE A 21 -15.27 24.08 -13.64
C PHE A 21 -14.94 23.76 -15.09
N ASN A 22 -15.84 24.13 -16.01
CA ASN A 22 -15.52 24.24 -17.43
C ASN A 22 -14.75 25.55 -17.65
N THR A 23 -13.45 25.47 -17.92
CA THR A 23 -12.70 26.57 -18.52
C THR A 23 -12.54 26.28 -20.01
N THR A 24 -13.39 26.91 -20.83
CA THR A 24 -13.15 27.04 -22.26
C THR A 24 -12.05 28.07 -22.47
N SER A 25 -10.86 27.61 -22.87
CA SER A 25 -9.84 28.45 -23.51
C SER A 25 -9.84 28.10 -24.99
N CYS A 26 -10.51 28.94 -25.78
CA CYS A 26 -10.29 29.02 -27.21
C CYS A 26 -8.93 29.66 -27.42
N ASP A 27 -7.99 28.93 -28.02
CA ASP A 27 -6.84 29.55 -28.66
C ASP A 27 -6.87 29.13 -30.14
N CYS A 28 -7.35 30.05 -30.97
CA CYS A 28 -7.33 29.94 -32.41
C CYS A 28 -6.06 30.61 -32.92
N SER A 29 -5.15 29.83 -33.52
CA SER A 29 -4.20 30.37 -34.48
C SER A 29 -4.08 29.42 -35.68
N PRO A 30 -4.59 29.80 -36.87
CA PRO A 30 -4.42 29.02 -38.08
C PRO A 30 -3.14 29.46 -38.78
N ASN A 31 -2.28 28.50 -39.15
CA ASN A 31 -1.54 28.42 -40.43
C ASN A 31 -0.20 27.69 -40.26
N ASN A 32 -0.20 26.36 -40.43
CA ASN A 32 0.80 25.69 -41.26
C ASN A 32 0.41 24.23 -41.56
N PRO A 33 -0.23 23.93 -42.70
CA PRO A 33 -0.40 22.55 -43.15
C PRO A 33 0.83 22.21 -44.00
N ASN A 34 1.75 21.42 -43.44
CA ASN A 34 2.61 20.46 -44.15
C ASN A 34 3.85 20.12 -43.30
N LYS A 35 3.71 19.13 -42.41
CA LYS A 35 4.77 18.18 -42.08
C LYS A 35 4.10 16.91 -41.59
N GLY A 36 4.34 15.82 -42.31
CA GLY A 36 3.68 14.53 -42.10
C GLY A 36 3.92 14.01 -40.68
N ASP A 37 2.83 13.58 -40.07
CA ASP A 37 2.76 12.97 -38.75
C ASP A 37 3.59 11.67 -38.74
N GLU A 38 4.80 11.75 -38.18
CA GLU A 38 5.41 10.58 -37.56
C GLU A 38 4.52 10.20 -36.38
N HIS A 39 3.94 9.00 -36.47
CA HIS A 39 3.15 8.37 -35.42
C HIS A 39 3.74 8.64 -34.04
N GLY A 40 3.10 9.55 -33.28
CA GLY A 40 3.43 9.80 -31.88
C GLY A 40 3.48 8.47 -31.15
N LEU A 41 4.67 8.13 -30.63
CA LEU A 41 4.93 6.91 -29.88
C LEU A 41 3.98 6.84 -28.69
N SER A 42 2.90 6.06 -28.82
CA SER A 42 1.99 5.73 -27.72
C SER A 42 2.80 5.17 -26.55
N GLY A 43 2.53 5.65 -25.33
CA GLY A 43 3.15 5.12 -24.11
C GLY A 43 2.93 3.61 -23.96
N SER A 44 3.85 2.95 -23.28
CA SER A 44 3.76 1.53 -22.91
C SER A 44 3.03 1.36 -21.57
N LEU A 45 2.44 0.19 -21.33
CA LEU A 45 1.73 -0.16 -20.10
C LEU A 45 2.41 -1.33 -19.41
N VAL A 46 2.33 -1.38 -18.08
CA VAL A 46 2.66 -2.53 -17.24
C VAL A 46 1.45 -2.96 -16.42
N ILE A 47 1.42 -4.24 -16.04
CA ILE A 47 0.37 -4.84 -15.21
C ILE A 47 0.99 -5.55 -14.00
N GLU A 48 0.35 -5.40 -12.85
CA GLU A 48 0.62 -6.12 -11.61
C GLU A 48 -0.71 -6.69 -11.08
N VAL A 49 -0.68 -7.79 -10.33
CA VAL A 49 -1.84 -8.32 -9.60
C VAL A 49 -1.61 -8.11 -8.10
N GLN A 50 -2.62 -7.59 -7.39
CA GLN A 50 -2.48 -7.23 -5.98
C GLN A 50 -2.19 -8.45 -5.09
N ASP A 51 -2.90 -9.55 -5.34
CA ASP A 51 -2.74 -10.81 -4.63
C ASP A 51 -2.55 -11.95 -5.65
N ALA A 52 -1.38 -12.57 -5.64
CA ALA A 52 -1.06 -13.72 -6.49
C ALA A 52 -1.57 -15.05 -5.93
N TYR A 53 -2.08 -15.06 -4.68
CA TYR A 53 -2.58 -16.25 -4.00
C TYR A 53 -3.88 -15.92 -3.27
N LEU A 54 -4.95 -16.59 -3.67
CA LEU A 54 -6.32 -16.36 -3.21
C LEU A 54 -6.86 -17.64 -2.53
N ILE A 55 -7.65 -17.49 -1.46
CA ILE A 55 -8.16 -18.63 -0.69
C ILE A 55 -9.66 -18.49 -0.39
N GLY A 56 -10.42 -19.56 -0.64
CA GLY A 56 -11.85 -19.66 -0.31
C GLY A 56 -12.71 -18.62 -1.01
N ASP A 57 -13.37 -17.81 -0.19
CA ASP A 57 -14.24 -16.74 -0.67
C ASP A 57 -13.48 -15.52 -1.21
N GLN A 58 -12.16 -15.49 -1.09
CA GLN A 58 -11.32 -14.55 -1.83
C GLN A 58 -11.31 -14.97 -3.30
N LYS A 59 -12.32 -14.54 -4.05
CA LYS A 59 -12.46 -14.87 -5.48
C LYS A 59 -12.16 -13.67 -6.38
N THR A 60 -11.86 -12.53 -5.80
CA THR A 60 -11.66 -11.29 -6.55
C THR A 60 -10.19 -11.11 -6.90
N ILE A 61 -9.88 -11.00 -8.19
CA ILE A 61 -8.57 -10.61 -8.71
C ILE A 61 -8.62 -9.12 -9.06
N ILE A 62 -7.62 -8.38 -8.57
CA ILE A 62 -7.43 -6.95 -8.88
C ILE A 62 -6.16 -6.82 -9.71
N ALA A 63 -6.33 -6.57 -11.01
CA ALA A 63 -5.24 -6.27 -11.92
C ALA A 63 -5.02 -4.76 -11.98
N VAL A 64 -3.82 -4.32 -11.62
CA VAL A 64 -3.42 -2.92 -11.57
C VAL A 64 -2.64 -2.60 -12.83
N VAL A 65 -3.23 -1.77 -13.70
CA VAL A 65 -2.61 -1.30 -14.94
C VAL A 65 -2.02 0.08 -14.73
N SER A 66 -0.76 0.28 -15.11
CA SER A 66 -0.07 1.57 -15.00
C SER A 66 0.78 1.87 -16.24
N LEU A 67 1.15 3.14 -16.42
CA LEU A 67 2.10 3.55 -17.45
C LEU A 67 3.49 3.02 -17.10
N ASP A 68 4.15 2.39 -18.08
CA ASP A 68 5.57 2.01 -18.01
C ASP A 68 6.47 3.26 -18.04
N ASP A 69 6.05 4.26 -18.83
CA ASP A 69 6.65 5.59 -18.92
C ASP A 69 5.56 6.64 -18.60
N ASN A 70 5.58 7.17 -17.38
CA ASN A 70 4.59 8.15 -16.92
C ASN A 70 4.65 9.49 -17.67
N THR A 71 5.60 9.71 -18.58
CA THR A 71 5.70 10.95 -19.36
C THR A 71 4.83 10.91 -20.61
N LYS A 72 4.44 9.72 -21.07
CA LYS A 72 3.68 9.53 -22.32
C LYS A 72 2.32 8.90 -22.02
N PRO A 73 1.22 9.53 -22.47
CA PRO A 73 -0.08 8.89 -22.36
C PRO A 73 -0.10 7.60 -23.19
N ALA A 74 -0.86 6.61 -22.72
CA ALA A 74 -1.08 5.37 -23.45
C ALA A 74 -2.56 5.27 -23.85
N LEU A 75 -2.81 5.09 -25.15
CA LEU A 75 -4.15 4.82 -25.64
C LEU A 75 -4.54 3.38 -25.29
N LEU A 76 -5.54 3.22 -24.44
CA LEU A 76 -5.96 1.92 -23.91
C LEU A 76 -6.55 1.00 -24.98
N GLU A 77 -7.00 1.56 -26.11
CA GLU A 77 -7.47 0.77 -27.25
C GLU A 77 -6.35 -0.10 -27.87
N GLY A 78 -5.09 0.28 -27.63
CA GLY A 78 -3.92 -0.46 -28.10
C GLY A 78 -3.53 -1.66 -27.24
N PHE A 79 -4.34 -2.03 -26.24
CA PHE A 79 -3.99 -3.07 -25.26
C PHE A 79 -5.17 -4.00 -24.97
N ILE A 80 -4.85 -5.27 -24.74
CA ILE A 80 -5.83 -6.33 -24.47
C ILE A 80 -5.47 -6.99 -23.13
N LEU A 81 -6.45 -7.10 -22.25
CA LEU A 81 -6.36 -7.93 -21.05
C LEU A 81 -6.86 -9.34 -21.40
N GLN A 82 -5.98 -10.31 -21.24
CA GLN A 82 -6.30 -11.72 -21.42
C GLN A 82 -6.21 -12.44 -20.07
N VAL A 83 -7.31 -13.06 -19.63
CA VAL A 83 -7.40 -13.83 -18.39
C VAL A 83 -8.01 -15.19 -18.70
N TYR A 84 -7.36 -16.27 -18.26
CA TYR A 84 -7.87 -17.62 -18.43
C TYR A 84 -7.30 -18.58 -17.38
N TYR A 85 -8.01 -19.68 -17.16
CA TYR A 85 -7.54 -20.79 -16.33
C TYR A 85 -6.43 -21.57 -17.05
N THR A 86 -5.26 -21.70 -16.42
CA THR A 86 -4.18 -22.63 -16.86
C THR A 86 -4.34 -24.01 -16.24
N SER A 87 -5.00 -24.10 -15.08
CA SER A 87 -5.52 -25.35 -14.52
C SER A 87 -6.77 -25.08 -13.68
N GLY A 88 -7.64 -26.07 -13.53
CA GLY A 88 -9.00 -25.86 -13.03
C GLY A 88 -9.94 -25.33 -14.13
N THR A 89 -11.21 -25.15 -13.80
CA THR A 89 -12.24 -24.66 -14.74
C THR A 89 -13.24 -23.78 -14.01
N GLY A 90 -13.81 -22.80 -14.70
CA GLY A 90 -14.83 -21.92 -14.16
C GLY A 90 -15.15 -20.79 -15.11
N GLU A 91 -15.89 -19.82 -14.59
CA GLU A 91 -16.16 -18.55 -15.25
C GLU A 91 -15.43 -17.41 -14.53
N PHE A 92 -15.42 -16.25 -15.18
CA PHE A 92 -15.02 -14.97 -14.63
C PHE A 92 -16.23 -14.05 -14.69
N GLU A 93 -16.55 -13.42 -13.57
CA GLU A 93 -17.51 -12.32 -13.49
C GLU A 93 -16.74 -10.99 -13.56
N PHE A 94 -17.09 -10.14 -14.51
CA PHE A 94 -16.41 -8.85 -14.70
C PHE A 94 -17.38 -7.80 -15.22
N THR A 95 -16.97 -6.54 -15.17
CA THR A 95 -17.77 -5.43 -15.71
C THR A 95 -17.15 -4.91 -17.00
N THR A 96 -17.96 -4.81 -18.04
CA THR A 96 -17.60 -4.07 -19.26
C THR A 96 -18.34 -2.74 -19.34
N TYR A 97 -17.82 -1.82 -20.15
CA TYR A 97 -18.40 -0.51 -20.39
C TYR A 97 -18.59 -0.30 -21.89
N LYS A 98 -19.84 -0.10 -22.30
CA LYS A 98 -20.19 0.30 -23.67
C LYS A 98 -20.97 1.60 -23.62
N ASN A 99 -20.47 2.64 -24.30
CA ASN A 99 -21.04 4.00 -24.23
C ASN A 99 -21.21 4.50 -22.78
N ASN A 100 -20.22 4.25 -21.91
CA ASN A 100 -20.22 4.57 -20.47
C ASN A 100 -21.32 3.90 -19.63
N VAL A 101 -22.04 2.92 -20.19
CA VAL A 101 -22.99 2.08 -19.45
C VAL A 101 -22.26 0.81 -19.00
N ALA A 102 -22.32 0.51 -17.71
CA ALA A 102 -21.74 -0.70 -17.13
C ALA A 102 -22.65 -1.91 -17.45
N SER A 103 -22.05 -3.00 -17.91
CA SER A 103 -22.68 -4.30 -18.10
C SER A 103 -21.89 -5.34 -17.32
N ALA A 104 -22.56 -6.15 -16.50
CA ALA A 104 -21.95 -7.30 -15.88
C ALA A 104 -21.91 -8.44 -16.89
N GLU A 105 -20.73 -9.02 -17.11
CA GLU A 105 -20.50 -10.10 -18.06
C GLU A 105 -19.95 -11.32 -17.31
N THR A 106 -20.26 -12.50 -17.84
CA THR A 106 -19.66 -13.77 -17.42
C THR A 106 -19.05 -14.49 -18.61
N SER A 107 -17.85 -15.04 -18.43
CA SER A 107 -17.15 -15.78 -19.50
C SER A 107 -16.11 -16.74 -18.94
N THR A 108 -15.80 -17.82 -19.65
CA THR A 108 -14.74 -18.77 -19.28
C THR A 108 -13.33 -18.22 -19.48
N SER A 109 -13.20 -17.10 -20.18
CA SER A 109 -11.97 -16.31 -20.30
C SER A 109 -12.32 -14.85 -20.56
N ILE A 110 -11.44 -13.95 -20.12
CA ILE A 110 -11.51 -12.54 -20.48
C ILE A 110 -10.51 -12.33 -21.61
N ASN A 111 -10.95 -11.76 -22.73
CA ASN A 111 -10.06 -11.37 -23.82
C ASN A 111 -10.56 -10.05 -24.41
N GLU A 112 -10.38 -9.01 -23.61
CA GLU A 112 -11.07 -7.73 -23.76
C GLU A 112 -10.08 -6.59 -23.93
N LYS A 113 -10.44 -5.62 -24.77
CA LYS A 113 -9.66 -4.38 -24.86
C LYS A 113 -9.74 -3.65 -23.52
N LEU A 114 -8.67 -2.97 -23.09
CA LEU A 114 -8.74 -2.22 -21.83
C LEU A 114 -9.87 -1.17 -21.83
N THR A 115 -10.17 -0.56 -22.99
CA THR A 115 -11.28 0.39 -23.15
C THR A 115 -12.67 -0.20 -22.95
N SER A 116 -12.85 -1.53 -23.02
CA SER A 116 -14.11 -2.17 -22.64
C SER A 116 -14.18 -2.46 -21.15
N LEU A 117 -13.06 -2.47 -20.41
CA LEU A 117 -13.02 -2.79 -18.97
C LEU A 117 -12.95 -1.53 -18.08
N VAL A 118 -12.75 -0.35 -18.66
CA VAL A 118 -12.71 0.94 -17.95
C VAL A 118 -13.49 2.01 -18.71
N ARG A 119 -13.81 3.14 -18.07
CA ARG A 119 -14.67 4.21 -18.64
C ARG A 119 -13.94 5.24 -19.50
N PHE A 120 -12.63 5.12 -19.68
CA PHE A 120 -11.80 6.10 -20.36
C PHE A 120 -10.96 5.46 -21.45
N THR A 121 -10.57 6.25 -22.44
CA THR A 121 -9.87 5.77 -23.65
C THR A 121 -8.36 5.80 -23.53
N GLU A 122 -7.83 6.53 -22.56
CA GLU A 122 -6.39 6.72 -22.36
C GLU A 122 -6.02 6.74 -20.88
N LEU A 123 -4.83 6.23 -20.57
CA LEU A 123 -4.19 6.45 -19.29
C LEU A 123 -3.22 7.63 -19.46
N ALA A 124 -3.60 8.80 -18.96
CA ALA A 124 -2.79 10.01 -19.06
C ALA A 124 -1.60 9.97 -18.08
N SER A 125 -0.56 10.73 -18.40
CA SER A 125 0.70 10.87 -17.65
C SER A 125 0.57 11.20 -16.16
N ASN A 126 -0.59 11.72 -15.74
CA ASN A 126 -0.92 12.10 -14.36
C ASN A 126 -2.03 11.24 -13.73
N ASN A 127 -2.55 10.23 -14.43
CA ASN A 127 -3.57 9.35 -13.89
C ASN A 127 -2.95 8.35 -12.90
N SER A 128 -3.64 8.10 -11.78
CA SER A 128 -3.32 6.97 -10.90
C SER A 128 -3.42 5.64 -11.66
N PRO A 129 -2.68 4.61 -11.23
CA PRO A 129 -2.89 3.26 -11.72
C PRO A 129 -4.37 2.87 -11.67
N THR A 130 -4.79 2.12 -12.68
CA THR A 130 -6.18 1.74 -12.85
C THR A 130 -6.39 0.31 -12.43
N ASN A 131 -7.37 0.10 -11.56
CA ASN A 131 -7.73 -1.22 -11.09
C ASN A 131 -8.81 -1.80 -11.99
N ILE A 132 -8.55 -2.98 -12.53
CA ILE A 132 -9.52 -3.81 -13.24
C ILE A 132 -9.82 -4.99 -12.34
N THR A 133 -11.08 -5.09 -11.94
CA THR A 133 -11.55 -6.10 -10.99
C THR A 133 -12.38 -7.14 -11.72
N PHE A 134 -12.08 -8.41 -11.47
CA PHE A 134 -12.88 -9.53 -11.92
C PHE A 134 -12.87 -10.63 -10.86
N SER A 135 -13.99 -11.32 -10.71
CA SER A 135 -14.14 -12.41 -9.77
C SER A 135 -14.07 -13.74 -10.49
N ILE A 136 -13.41 -14.72 -9.91
CA ILE A 136 -13.45 -16.10 -10.39
C ILE A 136 -14.69 -16.79 -9.84
N VAL A 137 -15.32 -17.60 -10.68
CA VAL A 137 -16.40 -18.51 -10.30
C VAL A 137 -15.96 -19.91 -10.71
N PRO A 138 -15.16 -20.59 -9.87
CA PRO A 138 -14.73 -21.95 -10.15
C PRO A 138 -15.95 -22.87 -10.26
N ASN A 139 -15.88 -23.87 -11.14
CA ASN A 139 -16.89 -24.94 -11.18
C ASN A 139 -16.95 -25.65 -9.81
N ALA A 140 -18.11 -26.21 -9.47
CA ALA A 140 -18.38 -26.78 -8.15
C ALA A 140 -17.44 -27.94 -7.73
N ASP A 141 -16.72 -28.54 -8.67
CA ASP A 141 -15.74 -29.62 -8.47
C ASP A 141 -14.28 -29.13 -8.41
N VAL A 142 -14.03 -27.84 -8.63
CA VAL A 142 -12.68 -27.27 -8.70
C VAL A 142 -12.26 -26.79 -7.31
N ILE A 143 -11.31 -27.52 -6.74
CA ILE A 143 -10.75 -27.26 -5.40
C ILE A 143 -9.47 -26.40 -5.42
N GLN A 144 -8.92 -26.18 -6.61
CA GLN A 144 -7.75 -25.34 -6.88
C GLN A 144 -7.79 -24.90 -8.35
N ALA A 145 -7.48 -23.63 -8.60
CA ALA A 145 -7.38 -23.05 -9.92
C ALA A 145 -6.08 -22.27 -10.07
N ASN A 146 -5.39 -22.43 -11.20
CA ASN A 146 -4.33 -21.52 -11.61
C ASN A 146 -4.87 -20.67 -12.74
N ILE A 147 -4.71 -19.36 -12.59
CA ILE A 147 -5.18 -18.35 -13.52
C ILE A 147 -3.97 -17.60 -14.05
N GLN A 148 -3.97 -17.31 -15.34
CA GLN A 148 -2.98 -16.44 -15.96
C GLN A 148 -3.63 -15.12 -16.33
N VAL A 149 -3.08 -14.02 -15.82
CA VAL A 149 -3.44 -12.65 -16.22
C VAL A 149 -2.34 -12.13 -17.13
N LYS A 150 -2.68 -11.79 -18.38
CA LYS A 150 -1.75 -11.29 -19.39
C LYS A 150 -2.19 -9.93 -19.89
N LEU A 151 -1.21 -9.04 -20.04
CA LEU A 151 -1.36 -7.80 -20.80
C LEU A 151 -0.69 -8.00 -22.16
N LEU A 152 -1.47 -7.81 -23.22
CA LEU A 152 -1.03 -7.92 -24.61
C LEU A 152 -1.12 -6.55 -25.30
N ASP A 153 -0.28 -6.34 -26.32
CA ASP A 153 -0.41 -5.20 -27.22
C ASP A 153 -1.51 -5.39 -28.27
N LYS A 154 -1.73 -4.39 -29.12
CA LYS A 154 -2.75 -4.40 -30.19
C LYS A 154 -2.57 -5.51 -31.23
N LEU A 155 -1.36 -6.06 -31.36
CA LEU A 155 -1.01 -7.15 -32.27
C LEU A 155 -1.10 -8.52 -31.58
N GLY A 156 -1.42 -8.55 -30.28
CA GLY A 156 -1.46 -9.75 -29.45
C GLY A 156 -0.09 -10.18 -28.91
N ALA A 157 0.95 -9.35 -29.03
CA ALA A 157 2.25 -9.65 -28.44
C ALA A 157 2.19 -9.48 -26.92
N LEU A 158 2.82 -10.42 -26.21
CA LEU A 158 2.86 -10.42 -24.75
C LEU A 158 3.75 -9.27 -24.24
N ILE A 159 3.17 -8.42 -23.40
CA ILE A 159 3.92 -7.39 -22.67
C ILE A 159 4.34 -7.94 -21.30
N LYS A 160 3.37 -8.48 -20.54
CA LYS A 160 3.59 -9.00 -19.20
C LYS A 160 2.56 -10.09 -18.85
N GLU A 161 3.00 -11.02 -18.02
CA GLU A 161 2.14 -12.06 -17.45
C GLU A 161 2.27 -12.13 -15.92
N CYS A 162 1.16 -12.42 -15.27
CA CYS A 162 1.03 -12.55 -13.82
C CYS A 162 0.24 -13.84 -13.50
N PRO A 163 0.87 -14.84 -12.85
CA PRO A 163 0.15 -16.01 -12.38
C PRO A 163 -0.62 -15.68 -11.09
N VAL A 164 -1.83 -16.21 -10.96
CA VAL A 164 -2.64 -16.19 -9.75
C VAL A 164 -3.09 -17.60 -9.43
N THR A 165 -2.91 -18.03 -8.20
CA THR A 165 -3.43 -19.32 -7.72
C THR A 165 -4.59 -19.05 -6.77
N TRP A 166 -5.72 -19.72 -7.01
CA TRP A 166 -6.81 -19.80 -6.06
C TRP A 166 -6.93 -21.22 -5.52
N GLU A 167 -7.13 -21.34 -4.21
CA GLU A 167 -7.45 -22.61 -3.56
C GLU A 167 -8.76 -22.46 -2.80
N GLU A 168 -9.64 -23.47 -2.90
CA GLU A 168 -10.81 -23.54 -2.05
C GLU A 168 -10.35 -23.52 -0.58
N ASP A 169 -10.98 -22.68 0.24
CA ASP A 169 -10.70 -22.66 1.67
C ASP A 169 -11.20 -23.96 2.24
N LYS A 170 -10.24 -24.82 2.58
CA LYS A 170 -10.54 -26.12 3.12
C LYS A 170 -10.45 -26.01 4.61
N LEU A 171 -11.62 -25.88 5.21
CA LEU A 171 -11.82 -26.46 6.50
C LEU A 171 -11.58 -27.98 6.37
N LEU A 172 -10.51 -28.47 6.96
CA LEU A 172 -10.10 -29.86 6.83
C LEU A 172 -10.76 -30.69 7.93
N VAL A 173 -11.47 -31.74 7.53
CA VAL A 173 -11.99 -32.76 8.46
C VAL A 173 -10.92 -33.86 8.60
N TYR A 174 -10.40 -34.03 9.82
CA TYR A 174 -9.40 -35.03 10.20
C TYR A 174 -10.01 -36.13 11.04
N GLY A 175 -9.45 -37.34 10.99
CA GLY A 175 -9.83 -38.46 11.87
C GLY A 175 -11.14 -39.18 11.51
N LEU A 176 -12.00 -38.59 10.67
CA LEU A 176 -13.26 -39.21 10.27
C LEU A 176 -13.04 -40.46 9.38
N ASN A 177 -12.88 -41.60 10.04
CA ASN A 177 -12.52 -42.89 9.46
C ASN A 177 -13.71 -43.88 9.52
N LYS A 178 -13.63 -44.94 8.70
CA LYS A 178 -14.57 -46.06 8.73
C LYS A 178 -14.73 -46.56 10.17
N PHE A 179 -15.96 -46.86 10.57
CA PHE A 179 -16.26 -47.39 11.89
C PHE A 179 -17.32 -48.48 11.82
N VAL A 180 -17.34 -49.37 12.83
CA VAL A 180 -18.14 -50.61 12.80
C VAL A 180 -19.08 -50.68 14.00
N GLY A 181 -20.24 -51.28 13.81
CA GLY A 181 -21.17 -51.61 14.88
C GLY A 181 -21.65 -50.36 15.61
N ASN A 182 -21.54 -50.37 16.94
CA ASN A 182 -21.93 -49.25 17.80
C ASN A 182 -20.75 -48.32 18.16
N ASN A 183 -19.62 -48.45 17.47
CA ASN A 183 -18.43 -47.66 17.76
C ASN A 183 -18.62 -46.19 17.35
N GLN A 184 -17.85 -45.32 17.97
CA GLN A 184 -17.81 -43.90 17.65
C GLN A 184 -16.65 -43.62 16.70
N SER A 185 -16.89 -42.78 15.68
CA SER A 185 -15.85 -42.23 14.83
C SER A 185 -15.44 -40.86 15.37
N ARG A 186 -14.18 -40.75 15.79
CA ARG A 186 -13.57 -39.52 16.31
C ARG A 186 -13.06 -38.65 15.17
N PHE A 187 -13.34 -37.35 15.17
CA PHE A 187 -12.86 -36.43 14.15
C PHE A 187 -12.63 -35.01 14.67
N MET A 188 -11.89 -34.20 13.92
CA MET A 188 -11.59 -32.80 14.25
C MET A 188 -11.73 -31.93 13.00
N LEU A 189 -11.94 -30.63 13.18
CA LEU A 189 -11.88 -29.64 12.10
C LEU A 189 -10.61 -28.81 12.27
N ALA A 190 -9.91 -28.52 11.18
CA ALA A 190 -8.86 -27.51 11.19
C ALA A 190 -9.01 -26.53 10.05
N ASP A 191 -8.71 -25.28 10.34
CA ASP A 191 -8.55 -24.20 9.38
C ASP A 191 -7.07 -23.81 9.36
N THR A 192 -6.51 -23.73 8.16
CA THR A 192 -5.07 -23.48 7.98
C THR A 192 -4.75 -21.99 8.12
N PHE A 193 -5.74 -21.11 7.94
CA PHE A 193 -5.52 -19.68 7.74
C PHE A 193 -6.30 -18.82 8.74
N ALA A 194 -7.55 -19.18 9.04
CA ALA A 194 -8.42 -18.43 9.95
C ALA A 194 -8.66 -19.18 11.28
N ALA A 195 -9.18 -18.44 12.27
CA ALA A 195 -9.76 -19.06 13.45
C ALA A 195 -11.18 -19.54 13.08
N ILE A 196 -11.49 -20.78 13.45
CA ILE A 196 -12.81 -21.37 13.29
C ILE A 196 -13.75 -20.67 14.28
N ASP A 197 -14.78 -20.01 13.77
CA ASP A 197 -15.84 -19.44 14.60
C ASP A 197 -16.92 -20.50 14.84
N PRO A 198 -16.97 -21.17 16.01
CA PRO A 198 -17.86 -22.29 16.25
C PRO A 198 -19.34 -21.88 16.24
N THR A 199 -19.65 -20.60 16.35
CA THR A 199 -21.04 -20.08 16.33
C THR A 199 -21.60 -19.96 14.92
N LYS A 200 -20.72 -19.95 13.90
CA LYS A 200 -21.11 -19.79 12.49
C LYS A 200 -21.08 -21.10 11.70
N ILE A 201 -20.55 -22.17 12.29
CA ILE A 201 -20.33 -23.45 11.62
C ILE A 201 -21.41 -24.45 12.02
N THR A 202 -22.05 -25.07 11.03
CA THR A 202 -23.04 -26.13 11.19
C THR A 202 -22.51 -27.42 10.57
N LEU A 203 -22.64 -28.53 11.29
CA LEU A 203 -22.31 -29.86 10.83
C LEU A 203 -23.61 -30.57 10.46
N GLU A 204 -23.64 -31.24 9.32
CA GLU A 204 -24.75 -32.04 8.83
C GLU A 204 -24.30 -33.44 8.45
N ILE A 205 -25.11 -34.43 8.81
CA ILE A 205 -24.89 -35.84 8.53
C ILE A 205 -26.05 -36.37 7.69
N LYS A 206 -25.73 -37.09 6.62
CA LYS A 206 -26.72 -37.78 5.80
C LYS A 206 -26.30 -39.21 5.49
N SER A 207 -27.12 -40.18 5.88
CA SER A 207 -26.95 -41.57 5.45
C SER A 207 -27.50 -41.78 4.04
N ASN A 208 -26.89 -42.68 3.28
CA ASN A 208 -27.40 -43.11 1.98
C ASN A 208 -28.54 -44.15 2.06
N ASN A 209 -28.88 -44.64 3.26
CA ASN A 209 -29.94 -45.62 3.48
C ASN A 209 -30.69 -45.36 4.81
N ALA A 210 -31.40 -46.38 5.31
CA ALA A 210 -32.24 -46.25 6.50
C ALA A 210 -31.47 -46.19 7.84
N ALA A 211 -30.15 -46.42 7.87
CA ALA A 211 -29.36 -46.26 9.10
C ALA A 211 -29.27 -44.78 9.48
N THR A 212 -29.43 -44.45 10.76
CA THR A 212 -29.39 -43.09 11.27
C THR A 212 -28.18 -42.88 12.19
N PHE A 213 -27.60 -41.68 12.14
CA PHE A 213 -26.36 -41.33 12.83
C PHE A 213 -26.51 -39.98 13.53
N ARG A 214 -25.73 -39.75 14.59
CA ARG A 214 -25.78 -38.52 15.40
C ARG A 214 -24.38 -38.07 15.81
N LEU A 215 -24.23 -36.78 16.08
CA LEU A 215 -23.04 -36.22 16.73
C LEU A 215 -23.23 -36.26 18.24
N VAL A 216 -22.14 -36.51 18.96
CA VAL A 216 -22.11 -36.49 20.43
C VAL A 216 -21.79 -35.07 20.87
N LYS A 217 -22.69 -34.46 21.65
CA LYS A 217 -22.50 -33.14 22.24
C LYS A 217 -21.58 -33.21 23.46
N VAL A 218 -21.06 -32.05 23.87
CA VAL A 218 -20.15 -31.92 25.02
C VAL A 218 -20.75 -32.45 26.32
N ASP A 219 -22.05 -32.26 26.52
CA ASP A 219 -22.79 -32.74 27.69
C ASP A 219 -23.09 -34.26 27.64
N GLY A 220 -22.59 -34.96 26.62
CA GLY A 220 -22.85 -36.37 26.35
C GLY A 220 -24.23 -36.64 25.76
N SER A 221 -25.06 -35.62 25.55
CA SER A 221 -26.33 -35.77 24.84
C SER A 221 -26.11 -35.93 23.34
N LYS A 222 -27.09 -36.51 22.65
CA LYS A 222 -26.99 -36.79 21.21
C LYS A 222 -27.67 -35.68 20.41
N SER A 223 -27.03 -35.20 19.36
CA SER A 223 -27.63 -34.23 18.43
C SER A 223 -28.67 -34.87 17.52
N SER A 224 -29.40 -34.05 16.76
CA SER A 224 -30.05 -34.48 15.51
C SER A 224 -29.02 -34.85 14.43
N ASP A 225 -29.47 -35.09 13.20
CA ASP A 225 -28.63 -35.22 12.01
C ASP A 225 -27.85 -33.95 11.63
N HIS A 226 -28.03 -32.86 12.38
CA HIS A 226 -27.28 -31.62 12.29
C HIS A 226 -27.03 -31.02 13.69
N ALA A 227 -25.94 -30.25 13.82
CA ALA A 227 -25.60 -29.52 15.05
C ALA A 227 -24.74 -28.28 14.73
N LEU A 228 -24.85 -27.22 15.53
CA LEU A 228 -23.86 -26.14 15.53
C LEU A 228 -22.55 -26.63 16.14
N LEU A 229 -21.41 -26.19 15.60
CA LEU A 229 -20.10 -26.59 16.10
C LEU A 229 -19.91 -26.18 17.58
N SER A 230 -20.48 -25.05 17.99
CA SER A 230 -20.48 -24.61 19.40
C SER A 230 -21.19 -25.56 20.37
N GLU A 231 -22.04 -26.47 19.89
CA GLU A 231 -22.69 -27.49 20.73
C GLU A 231 -21.80 -28.74 20.96
N LEU A 232 -20.71 -28.85 20.20
CA LEU A 232 -19.84 -30.04 20.16
C LEU A 232 -18.47 -29.80 20.79
N LEU A 233 -18.11 -28.56 21.12
CA LEU A 233 -16.79 -28.17 21.65
C LEU A 233 -16.87 -27.64 23.08
N SER A 234 -15.88 -27.99 23.91
CA SER A 234 -15.94 -27.78 25.36
C SER A 234 -15.43 -26.41 25.81
N THR A 235 -14.63 -25.70 24.99
CA THR A 235 -14.04 -24.40 25.33
C THR A 235 -13.79 -23.49 24.12
N GLU A 236 -13.89 -22.18 24.31
CA GLU A 236 -13.40 -21.15 23.39
C GLU A 236 -11.89 -20.98 23.57
N ASP A 237 -11.06 -21.66 22.77
CA ASP A 237 -9.62 -21.44 22.79
C ASP A 237 -9.26 -20.23 21.91
N GLU A 238 -8.43 -19.31 22.39
CA GLU A 238 -8.24 -17.99 21.76
C GLU A 238 -7.59 -18.05 20.36
N GLN A 239 -7.05 -19.19 19.96
CA GLN A 239 -6.52 -19.41 18.60
C GLN A 239 -7.49 -20.13 17.66
N ASN A 240 -8.41 -20.97 18.16
CA ASN A 240 -9.52 -21.65 17.46
C ASN A 240 -9.23 -22.22 16.05
N ARG A 241 -7.98 -22.54 15.67
CA ARG A 241 -7.66 -23.03 14.31
C ARG A 241 -7.86 -24.53 14.15
N VAL A 242 -7.88 -25.27 15.24
CA VAL A 242 -8.14 -26.71 15.30
C VAL A 242 -9.15 -26.92 16.42
N THR A 243 -10.21 -27.67 16.16
CA THR A 243 -11.23 -27.94 17.17
C THR A 243 -10.81 -29.07 18.09
N ASP A 244 -11.38 -29.13 19.30
CA ASP A 244 -11.36 -30.35 20.10
C ASP A 244 -11.95 -31.54 19.30
N PRO A 245 -11.60 -32.78 19.68
CA PRO A 245 -12.18 -33.97 19.08
C PRO A 245 -13.69 -34.05 19.29
N MET A 246 -14.40 -34.35 18.21
CA MET A 246 -15.82 -34.61 18.15
C MET A 246 -16.08 -36.07 17.76
N TYR A 247 -17.30 -36.55 18.01
CA TYR A 247 -17.64 -37.95 17.80
C TYR A 247 -18.93 -38.09 16.99
N LEU A 248 -18.90 -39.02 16.03
CA LEU A 248 -20.02 -39.47 15.22
C LEU A 248 -20.36 -40.91 15.62
N GLU A 249 -21.64 -41.21 15.85
CA GLU A 249 -22.07 -42.56 16.25
C GLU A 249 -23.38 -42.99 15.58
N LEU A 250 -23.64 -44.30 15.62
CA LEU A 250 -24.90 -44.88 15.22
C LEU A 250 -25.99 -44.54 16.24
N ASP A 251 -27.13 -44.06 15.77
CA ASP A 251 -28.24 -43.62 16.63
C ASP A 251 -29.00 -44.79 17.26
N ASN A 252 -29.23 -45.85 16.48
CA ASN A 252 -30.01 -47.02 16.87
C ASN A 252 -29.16 -48.28 16.73
N ALA A 253 -29.04 -49.07 17.81
CA ALA A 253 -28.16 -50.24 17.90
C ALA A 253 -28.39 -51.33 16.85
N ASN A 254 -29.57 -51.38 16.21
CA ASN A 254 -29.89 -52.34 15.14
C ASN A 254 -29.77 -51.74 13.72
N ALA A 255 -29.32 -50.49 13.59
CA ALA A 255 -29.17 -49.77 12.32
C ALA A 255 -30.37 -49.86 11.35
N ASN A 256 -31.58 -50.03 11.90
CA ASN A 256 -32.80 -50.31 11.12
C ASN A 256 -32.62 -51.49 10.11
N GLY A 257 -31.87 -52.51 10.50
CA GLY A 257 -31.61 -53.73 9.72
C GLY A 257 -30.55 -53.60 8.62
N GLN A 258 -29.86 -52.46 8.52
CA GLN A 258 -28.81 -52.26 7.52
C GLN A 258 -27.49 -52.95 7.92
N GLN A 259 -26.72 -53.42 6.94
CA GLN A 259 -25.41 -54.04 7.16
C GLN A 259 -24.23 -53.10 6.89
N SER A 260 -24.46 -52.02 6.15
CA SER A 260 -23.49 -50.96 5.90
C SER A 260 -24.22 -49.70 5.47
N ALA A 261 -23.58 -48.54 5.60
CA ALA A 261 -24.07 -47.25 5.14
C ALA A 261 -22.90 -46.35 4.73
N VAL A 262 -23.13 -45.50 3.74
CA VAL A 262 -22.21 -44.40 3.42
C VAL A 262 -22.79 -43.13 4.02
N ILE A 263 -22.05 -42.56 4.95
CA ILE A 263 -22.42 -41.36 5.69
C ILE A 263 -21.74 -40.18 5.01
N THR A 264 -22.54 -39.22 4.55
CA THR A 264 -22.07 -37.95 4.04
C THR A 264 -22.05 -36.93 5.17
N PHE A 265 -20.86 -36.51 5.55
CA PHE A 265 -20.59 -35.47 6.53
C PHE A 265 -20.32 -34.15 5.81
N SER A 266 -21.07 -33.10 6.14
CA SER A 266 -20.95 -31.78 5.52
C SER A 266 -20.74 -30.73 6.60
N VAL A 267 -19.76 -29.86 6.39
CA VAL A 267 -19.51 -28.69 7.26
C VAL A 267 -19.91 -27.45 6.49
N LYS A 268 -20.73 -26.60 7.08
CA LYS A 268 -21.31 -25.42 6.44
C LYS A 268 -21.13 -24.17 7.28
N GLN A 269 -21.08 -23.03 6.60
CA GLN A 269 -21.27 -21.72 7.21
C GLN A 269 -22.49 -21.05 6.57
N GLY A 270 -23.58 -20.94 7.33
CA GLY A 270 -24.88 -20.61 6.78
C GLY A 270 -25.30 -21.64 5.71
N THR A 271 -25.42 -21.19 4.45
CA THR A 271 -25.75 -22.08 3.31
C THR A 271 -24.52 -22.58 2.54
N THR A 272 -23.34 -22.00 2.79
CA THR A 272 -22.10 -22.33 2.07
C THR A 272 -21.51 -23.63 2.61
N LEU A 273 -21.18 -24.58 1.73
CA LEU A 273 -20.48 -25.81 2.08
C LEU A 273 -18.97 -25.53 2.15
N LEU A 274 -18.37 -25.73 3.32
CA LEU A 274 -16.95 -25.52 3.57
C LEU A 274 -16.13 -26.80 3.47
N ALA A 275 -16.74 -27.94 3.84
CA ALA A 275 -16.09 -29.23 3.73
C ALA A 275 -17.14 -30.33 3.53
N LYS A 276 -16.76 -31.36 2.77
CA LYS A 276 -17.57 -32.56 2.61
C LYS A 276 -16.70 -33.80 2.64
N ARG A 277 -17.12 -34.78 3.44
CA ARG A 277 -16.47 -36.09 3.54
C ARG A 277 -17.53 -37.18 3.50
N SER A 278 -17.15 -38.32 2.94
CA SER A 278 -17.93 -39.54 3.07
C SER A 278 -17.15 -40.54 3.89
N VAL A 279 -17.84 -41.22 4.79
CA VAL A 279 -17.29 -42.26 5.64
C VAL A 279 -18.21 -43.47 5.60
N VAL A 280 -17.63 -44.66 5.69
CA VAL A 280 -18.37 -45.92 5.65
C VAL A 280 -18.63 -46.38 7.09
N TRP A 281 -19.87 -46.76 7.37
CA TRP A 281 -20.23 -47.53 8.54
C TRP A 281 -20.61 -48.96 8.10
N GLU A 282 -20.21 -49.95 8.89
CA GLU A 282 -20.58 -51.35 8.70
C GLU A 282 -21.11 -51.95 10.00
N GLN A 283 -22.11 -52.82 9.92
CA GLN A 283 -22.66 -53.49 11.10
C GLN A 283 -21.65 -54.45 11.73
N ASN A 284 -20.85 -55.13 10.89
CA ASN A 284 -19.83 -56.08 11.29
C ASN A 284 -18.56 -55.85 10.45
N GLY A 285 -17.39 -55.97 11.06
CA GLY A 285 -16.12 -55.68 10.39
C GLY A 285 -14.99 -55.46 11.40
N ILE A 286 -13.80 -55.16 10.87
CA ILE A 286 -12.64 -54.83 11.70
C ILE A 286 -12.70 -53.34 12.07
N SER A 287 -12.58 -53.03 13.36
CA SER A 287 -12.55 -51.66 13.86
C SER A 287 -11.35 -51.47 14.77
N ILE A 288 -10.27 -50.91 14.23
CA ILE A 288 -9.10 -50.52 15.01
C ILE A 288 -8.95 -49.01 14.93
N ASP A 289 -8.88 -48.36 16.08
CA ASP A 289 -8.56 -46.93 16.18
C ASP A 289 -7.05 -46.72 16.40
N ILE A 290 -6.54 -45.59 15.90
CA ILE A 290 -5.18 -45.12 16.21
C ILE A 290 -5.33 -43.81 16.95
N SER A 291 -4.78 -43.75 18.15
CA SER A 291 -4.71 -42.52 18.94
C SER A 291 -3.30 -42.23 19.41
N SER A 292 -3.03 -40.97 19.72
CA SER A 292 -1.78 -40.50 20.30
C SER A 292 -2.05 -39.28 21.17
N ASP A 293 -1.22 -39.07 22.19
CA ASP A 293 -1.32 -37.89 23.06
C ASP A 293 -1.00 -36.59 22.30
N GLN A 294 -0.26 -36.70 21.19
CA GLN A 294 0.08 -35.63 20.27
C GLN A 294 0.24 -36.20 18.85
N ASP A 295 -0.03 -35.40 17.82
CA ASP A 295 0.17 -35.81 16.42
C ASP A 295 1.51 -35.30 15.83
N ILE A 296 2.34 -34.72 16.70
CA ILE A 296 3.64 -34.14 16.35
C ILE A 296 4.74 -34.96 17.03
N LEU A 297 5.69 -35.40 16.22
CA LEU A 297 6.94 -36.01 16.64
C LEU A 297 8.08 -34.99 16.49
N VAL A 298 8.94 -34.88 17.51
CA VAL A 298 10.06 -33.94 17.52
C VAL A 298 11.37 -34.72 17.58
N ASP A 299 12.33 -34.35 16.73
CA ASP A 299 13.68 -34.94 16.68
C ASP A 299 13.65 -36.46 16.62
N GLN A 300 14.38 -37.10 17.53
CA GLN A 300 14.43 -38.54 17.72
C GLN A 300 13.52 -39.00 18.86
N ASP A 301 12.54 -38.20 19.28
CA ASP A 301 11.58 -38.64 20.29
C ASP A 301 10.79 -39.86 19.80
N VAL A 302 10.24 -40.62 20.74
CA VAL A 302 9.35 -41.74 20.43
C VAL A 302 7.91 -41.27 20.64
N LEU A 303 7.14 -41.19 19.56
CA LEU A 303 5.70 -40.99 19.64
C LEU A 303 5.03 -42.33 19.94
N ASN A 304 4.32 -42.42 21.06
CA ASN A 304 3.55 -43.60 21.40
C ASN A 304 2.18 -43.54 20.70
N LEU A 305 2.01 -44.42 19.72
CA LEU A 305 0.73 -44.63 19.04
C LEU A 305 -0.01 -45.76 19.76
N LYS A 306 -1.26 -45.52 20.13
CA LYS A 306 -2.13 -46.51 20.75
C LYS A 306 -3.10 -47.06 19.70
N PHE A 307 -3.02 -48.37 19.50
CA PHE A 307 -3.89 -49.14 18.65
C PHE A 307 -4.94 -49.79 19.53
N THR A 308 -6.21 -49.45 19.35
CA THR A 308 -7.31 -49.99 20.17
C THR A 308 -8.25 -50.78 19.29
N ASN A 309 -8.40 -52.07 19.57
CA ASN A 309 -9.47 -52.86 18.95
C ASN A 309 -10.81 -52.48 19.57
N GLN A 310 -11.74 -51.99 18.76
CA GLN A 310 -13.02 -51.47 19.22
C GLN A 310 -14.15 -52.50 19.12
N ASP A 311 -13.91 -53.68 18.54
CA ASP A 311 -14.96 -54.68 18.31
C ASP A 311 -14.45 -56.12 18.54
N GLU A 312 -15.08 -57.12 17.92
CA GLU A 312 -14.75 -58.55 17.97
C GLU A 312 -13.25 -58.87 17.87
N VAL A 313 -12.86 -60.08 18.26
CA VAL A 313 -11.46 -60.51 18.20
C VAL A 313 -10.93 -60.41 16.76
N VAL A 314 -9.86 -59.64 16.59
CA VAL A 314 -9.25 -59.36 15.29
C VAL A 314 -8.00 -60.21 15.10
N ASP A 315 -7.87 -60.86 13.94
CA ASP A 315 -6.63 -61.50 13.49
C ASP A 315 -5.71 -60.44 12.87
N THR A 316 -4.55 -60.25 13.49
CA THR A 316 -3.62 -59.13 13.19
C THR A 316 -2.73 -59.42 11.98
N GLU A 317 -2.65 -60.68 11.53
CA GLU A 317 -1.95 -61.05 10.28
C GLU A 317 -2.67 -60.48 9.05
N LYS A 318 -3.99 -60.29 9.19
CA LYS A 318 -4.92 -59.84 8.15
C LYS A 318 -4.98 -58.33 7.97
N ILE A 319 -4.31 -57.58 8.82
CA ILE A 319 -4.32 -56.11 8.80
C ILE A 319 -2.98 -55.63 8.28
N GLN A 320 -2.99 -54.98 7.11
CA GLN A 320 -1.80 -54.36 6.57
C GLN A 320 -1.61 -52.98 7.19
N VAL A 321 -0.41 -52.68 7.65
CA VAL A 321 0.00 -51.35 8.14
C VAL A 321 0.90 -50.71 7.10
N LYS A 322 0.63 -49.45 6.78
CA LYS A 322 1.39 -48.67 5.81
C LYS A 322 1.74 -47.29 6.37
N LEU A 323 3.02 -46.99 6.50
CA LEU A 323 3.55 -45.68 6.87
C LEU A 323 4.27 -45.07 5.66
N THR A 324 3.94 -43.82 5.32
CA THR A 324 4.59 -43.06 4.25
C THR A 324 4.91 -41.64 4.72
N ASN A 325 5.94 -41.01 4.12
CA ASN A 325 6.25 -39.60 4.33
C ASN A 325 6.68 -38.90 3.03
N ASP A 326 6.52 -37.58 2.99
CA ASP A 326 6.72 -36.75 1.79
C ASP A 326 8.16 -36.30 1.55
N MET A 327 9.06 -36.50 2.52
CA MET A 327 10.44 -35.98 2.48
C MET A 327 11.54 -37.05 2.49
N GLY A 328 11.17 -38.34 2.42
CA GLY A 328 12.12 -39.45 2.41
C GLY A 328 12.89 -39.63 3.73
N VAL A 329 12.31 -39.21 4.85
CA VAL A 329 12.88 -39.43 6.19
C VAL A 329 12.67 -40.89 6.59
N LYS A 330 13.65 -41.52 7.25
CA LYS A 330 13.51 -42.90 7.73
C LYS A 330 12.98 -42.90 9.15
N PHE A 331 11.91 -43.66 9.33
CA PHE A 331 11.28 -43.89 10.62
C PHE A 331 11.40 -45.36 11.03
N ARG A 332 11.35 -45.60 12.33
CA ARG A 332 11.11 -46.90 12.94
C ARG A 332 9.69 -46.94 13.49
N LEU A 333 8.96 -48.01 13.17
CA LEU A 333 7.63 -48.28 13.69
C LEU A 333 7.66 -49.61 14.46
N GLY A 334 7.27 -49.59 15.74
CA GLY A 334 7.43 -50.72 16.64
C GLY A 334 8.90 -51.02 16.95
N ALA A 335 9.21 -52.26 17.30
CA ALA A 335 10.54 -52.64 17.78
C ALA A 335 11.61 -52.76 16.67
N THR A 336 11.22 -53.21 15.47
CA THR A 336 12.18 -53.72 14.47
C THR A 336 12.04 -53.14 13.07
N LEU A 337 10.89 -52.58 12.70
CA LEU A 337 10.61 -52.17 11.33
C LEU A 337 11.12 -50.76 11.08
N SER A 338 11.90 -50.58 10.01
CA SER A 338 12.51 -49.30 9.66
C SER A 338 12.51 -49.05 8.16
N GLY A 339 12.33 -47.79 7.75
CA GLY A 339 12.38 -47.40 6.34
C GLY A 339 11.81 -46.00 6.08
N GLU A 340 11.95 -45.52 4.85
CA GLU A 340 11.31 -44.28 4.36
C GLU A 340 9.81 -44.48 4.14
N ALA A 341 9.44 -45.69 3.73
CA ALA A 341 8.08 -46.20 3.75
C ALA A 341 8.10 -47.59 4.41
N ILE A 342 7.13 -47.86 5.26
CA ILE A 342 6.98 -49.16 5.92
C ILE A 342 5.66 -49.75 5.44
N SER A 343 5.67 -51.00 4.97
CA SER A 343 4.45 -51.74 4.67
C SER A 343 4.60 -53.19 5.13
N THR A 344 3.77 -53.61 6.06
CA THR A 344 3.80 -54.95 6.67
C THR A 344 2.41 -55.31 7.21
N ASN A 345 2.25 -56.43 7.92
CA ASN A 345 1.05 -56.70 8.71
C ASN A 345 1.17 -56.18 10.16
N LEU A 346 0.02 -56.01 10.83
CA LEU A 346 -0.07 -55.51 12.19
C LEU A 346 0.60 -56.46 13.18
N GLN A 347 0.45 -57.78 12.98
CA GLN A 347 1.11 -58.81 13.79
C GLN A 347 2.63 -58.57 13.90
N THR A 348 3.31 -58.19 12.82
CA THR A 348 4.76 -57.93 12.83
C THR A 348 5.13 -56.70 13.66
N ILE A 349 4.22 -55.75 13.82
CA ILE A 349 4.45 -54.52 14.58
C ILE A 349 4.22 -54.75 16.07
N ILE A 350 3.15 -55.47 16.43
CA ILE A 350 2.72 -55.66 17.83
C ILE A 350 3.14 -57.00 18.45
N ASP A 351 3.66 -57.93 17.66
CA ASP A 351 4.08 -59.29 18.06
C ASP A 351 2.97 -60.10 18.76
N GLN A 352 1.72 -59.94 18.29
CA GLN A 352 0.54 -60.64 18.81
C GLN A 352 -0.30 -61.11 17.63
N PRO A 353 -0.75 -62.39 17.59
CA PRO A 353 -1.53 -62.93 16.48
C PRO A 353 -2.99 -62.46 16.46
N GLN A 354 -3.50 -61.97 17.60
CA GLN A 354 -4.88 -61.50 17.73
C GLN A 354 -4.95 -60.31 18.69
N LEU A 355 -5.95 -59.44 18.49
CA LEU A 355 -6.35 -58.40 19.44
C LEU A 355 -7.75 -58.71 19.97
N THR A 356 -7.91 -58.77 21.28
CA THR A 356 -9.20 -58.96 21.94
C THR A 356 -10.02 -57.67 22.00
N VAL A 357 -11.30 -57.77 22.34
CA VAL A 357 -12.21 -56.61 22.37
C VAL A 357 -11.72 -55.58 23.39
N SER A 358 -11.63 -54.32 22.98
CA SER A 358 -11.12 -53.20 23.79
C SER A 358 -9.65 -53.33 24.22
N GLU A 359 -8.89 -54.26 23.62
CA GLU A 359 -7.46 -54.37 23.87
C GLU A 359 -6.72 -53.18 23.26
N GLU A 360 -5.81 -52.60 24.03
CA GLU A 360 -4.97 -51.48 23.64
C GLU A 360 -3.50 -51.92 23.54
N VAL A 361 -2.85 -51.62 22.43
CA VAL A 361 -1.43 -51.87 22.24
C VAL A 361 -0.70 -50.59 21.87
N ASN A 362 0.41 -50.32 22.55
CA ASN A 362 1.25 -49.17 22.29
C ASN A 362 2.37 -49.53 21.32
N VAL A 363 2.51 -48.73 20.27
CA VAL A 363 3.52 -48.86 19.22
C VAL A 363 4.31 -47.57 19.16
N GLY A 364 5.63 -47.67 19.35
CA GLY A 364 6.52 -46.52 19.21
C GLY A 364 6.75 -46.17 17.74
N LEU A 365 6.63 -44.90 17.39
CA LEU A 365 7.09 -44.32 16.13
C LEU A 365 8.24 -43.35 16.43
N GLN A 366 9.38 -43.54 15.76
CA GLN A 366 10.59 -42.74 16.03
C GLN A 366 11.35 -42.46 14.74
N GLN A 367 11.92 -41.27 14.61
CA GLN A 367 12.86 -40.98 13.53
C GLN A 367 14.21 -41.66 13.79
N ILE A 368 14.80 -42.28 12.77
CA ILE A 368 16.05 -43.05 12.91
C ILE A 368 17.16 -42.59 11.97
N ASP A 369 16.82 -42.05 10.80
CA ASP A 369 17.78 -41.50 9.85
C ASP A 369 17.10 -40.41 9.00
N ASN A 370 17.85 -39.37 8.67
CA ASN A 370 17.39 -38.20 7.92
C ASN A 370 18.42 -37.88 6.83
N PRO A 371 18.47 -38.73 5.78
CA PRO A 371 19.54 -38.67 4.78
C PRO A 371 19.50 -37.38 3.95
N ASN A 372 18.31 -36.77 3.84
CA ASN A 372 18.09 -35.55 3.07
C ASN A 372 18.26 -34.27 3.90
N GLU A 373 18.65 -34.40 5.17
CA GLU A 373 18.78 -33.30 6.12
C GLU A 373 17.54 -32.38 6.18
N VAL A 374 16.36 -32.95 5.96
CA VAL A 374 15.11 -32.18 5.98
C VAL A 374 14.71 -31.82 7.41
N TYR A 375 13.92 -30.76 7.54
CA TYR A 375 13.61 -30.14 8.83
C TYR A 375 12.22 -30.50 9.34
N ASP A 376 11.34 -30.96 8.46
CA ASP A 376 10.02 -31.47 8.77
C ASP A 376 9.62 -32.55 7.75
N ALA A 377 8.62 -33.35 8.11
CA ALA A 377 7.98 -34.30 7.20
C ALA A 377 6.53 -34.50 7.61
N SER A 378 5.64 -34.63 6.63
CA SER A 378 4.26 -35.08 6.84
C SER A 378 4.20 -36.58 6.69
N LEU A 379 3.66 -37.26 7.70
CA LEU A 379 3.52 -38.71 7.73
C LEU A 379 2.06 -39.12 7.61
N ILE A 380 1.84 -40.26 6.96
CA ILE A 380 0.54 -40.89 6.86
C ILE A 380 0.70 -42.35 7.29
N LEU A 381 -0.03 -42.74 8.34
CA LEU A 381 -0.16 -44.11 8.83
C LEU A 381 -1.55 -44.64 8.48
N GLU A 382 -1.60 -45.75 7.75
CA GLU A 382 -2.82 -46.41 7.29
C GLU A 382 -2.87 -47.84 7.81
N LEU A 383 -4.03 -48.27 8.31
CA LEU A 383 -4.38 -49.69 8.52
C LEU A 383 -5.36 -50.09 7.44
N LEU A 384 -5.07 -51.19 6.75
CA LEU A 384 -5.87 -51.73 5.65
C LEU A 384 -6.30 -53.15 6.00
N ASP A 385 -7.48 -53.56 5.57
CA ASP A 385 -7.92 -54.95 5.69
C ASP A 385 -7.30 -55.85 4.61
N GLU A 386 -7.66 -57.14 4.58
CA GLU A 386 -7.16 -58.11 3.59
C GLU A 386 -7.47 -57.72 2.13
N LYS A 387 -8.48 -56.88 1.91
CA LYS A 387 -8.87 -56.41 0.57
C LYS A 387 -8.13 -55.12 0.18
N GLY A 388 -7.39 -54.53 1.11
CA GLY A 388 -6.73 -53.24 0.94
C GLY A 388 -7.62 -52.04 1.25
N ASP A 389 -8.81 -52.25 1.83
CA ASP A 389 -9.71 -51.17 2.22
C ASP A 389 -9.19 -50.52 3.52
N ILE A 390 -9.22 -49.18 3.57
CA ILE A 390 -8.73 -48.43 4.74
C ILE A 390 -9.66 -48.68 5.94
N ILE A 391 -9.11 -49.30 6.98
CA ILE A 391 -9.72 -49.42 8.31
C ILE A 391 -9.56 -48.09 9.05
N CYS A 392 -8.32 -47.60 9.14
CA CYS A 392 -8.00 -46.36 9.85
C CYS A 392 -6.86 -45.62 9.14
N LYS A 393 -6.92 -44.29 9.16
CA LYS A 393 -5.88 -43.41 8.64
C LYS A 393 -5.58 -42.32 9.64
N HIS A 394 -4.31 -42.26 10.05
CA HIS A 394 -3.80 -41.26 10.98
C HIS A 394 -2.72 -40.41 10.30
N LYS A 395 -2.84 -39.09 10.44
CA LYS A 395 -1.84 -38.15 9.91
C LYS A 395 -0.98 -37.68 11.06
N LEU A 396 0.33 -37.71 10.83
CA LEU A 396 1.32 -37.32 11.82
C LEU A 396 2.27 -36.30 11.18
N HIS A 397 2.96 -35.52 12.01
CA HIS A 397 3.94 -34.56 11.55
C HIS A 397 5.24 -34.77 12.32
N TRP A 398 6.37 -34.71 11.63
CA TRP A 398 7.69 -34.80 12.26
C TRP A 398 8.44 -33.48 12.07
N ILE A 399 9.15 -33.03 13.11
CA ILE A 399 9.94 -31.81 13.12
C ILE A 399 11.35 -32.12 13.65
N ASN A 400 12.38 -31.75 12.92
CA ASN A 400 13.78 -31.81 13.33
C ASN A 400 14.20 -30.48 13.99
N ARG A 401 13.88 -30.34 15.27
CA ARG A 401 14.25 -29.21 16.12
C ARG A 401 15.76 -29.08 16.31
N GLU A 402 16.53 -30.17 16.31
CA GLU A 402 17.99 -30.11 16.45
C GLU A 402 18.64 -29.35 15.29
N LYS A 403 18.11 -29.52 14.08
CA LYS A 403 18.60 -28.77 12.91
C LYS A 403 17.89 -27.45 12.74
N LEU A 404 16.60 -27.36 13.07
CA LEU A 404 15.87 -26.10 13.02
C LEU A 404 16.43 -25.19 14.11
N ASN A 405 17.03 -24.06 13.75
CA ASN A 405 17.40 -23.05 14.74
C ASN A 405 16.13 -22.36 15.24
N VAL A 406 15.32 -23.07 16.04
CA VAL A 406 14.02 -22.62 16.56
C VAL A 406 14.19 -21.29 17.25
N ASP A 407 15.26 -21.12 18.02
CA ASP A 407 15.57 -19.87 18.70
C ASP A 407 15.72 -18.70 17.73
N GLU A 408 16.35 -18.90 16.57
CA GLU A 408 16.48 -17.86 15.54
C GLU A 408 15.13 -17.52 14.89
N VAL A 409 14.31 -18.53 14.59
CA VAL A 409 12.98 -18.35 13.97
C VAL A 409 12.00 -17.70 14.96
N GLU A 410 11.98 -18.17 16.19
CA GLU A 410 11.19 -17.62 17.29
C GLU A 410 11.61 -16.18 17.60
N GLN A 411 12.92 -15.87 17.56
CA GLN A 411 13.40 -14.48 17.65
C GLN A 411 12.85 -13.59 16.53
N TRP A 412 12.71 -14.11 15.31
CA TRP A 412 12.12 -13.34 14.21
C TRP A 412 10.62 -13.14 14.39
N LEU A 413 9.88 -14.16 14.83
CA LEU A 413 8.45 -14.05 15.11
C LEU A 413 8.18 -13.10 16.29
N ASN A 414 8.94 -13.21 17.37
CA ASN A 414 8.88 -12.28 18.50
C ASN A 414 9.27 -10.85 18.10
N LYS A 415 10.15 -10.67 17.11
CA LYS A 415 10.42 -9.35 16.53
C LYS A 415 9.23 -8.86 15.70
N LEU A 416 8.63 -9.73 14.89
CA LEU A 416 7.45 -9.41 14.08
C LEU A 416 6.25 -8.99 14.94
N ASP A 417 5.96 -9.70 16.02
CA ASP A 417 4.88 -9.36 16.94
C ASP A 417 5.14 -8.03 17.65
N ARG A 418 6.39 -7.78 18.10
CA ARG A 418 6.77 -6.48 18.64
C ARG A 418 6.62 -5.36 17.62
N SER A 419 7.04 -5.58 16.37
CA SER A 419 6.86 -4.63 15.27
C SER A 419 5.38 -4.33 15.03
N LYS A 420 4.51 -5.33 15.06
CA LYS A 420 3.05 -5.15 14.93
C LYS A 420 2.46 -4.33 16.08
N ILE A 421 2.84 -4.63 17.31
CA ILE A 421 2.39 -3.89 18.50
C ILE A 421 2.85 -2.43 18.42
N GLN A 422 4.13 -2.20 18.11
CA GLN A 422 4.70 -0.86 17.97
C GLN A 422 4.02 -0.07 16.85
N PHE A 423 3.77 -0.70 15.70
CA PHE A 423 3.04 -0.08 14.59
C PHE A 423 1.64 0.37 15.04
N ASN A 424 0.85 -0.51 15.65
CA ASN A 424 -0.50 -0.18 16.10
C ASN A 424 -0.53 0.93 17.16
N GLN A 425 0.45 0.95 18.07
CA GLN A 425 0.59 2.02 19.06
C GLN A 425 0.93 3.37 18.40
N GLN A 426 1.91 3.38 17.51
CA GLN A 426 2.33 4.60 16.81
C GLN A 426 1.26 5.12 15.86
N LYS A 427 0.53 4.22 15.19
CA LYS A 427 -0.59 4.53 14.30
C LYS A 427 -1.61 5.43 15.01
N GLY A 428 -2.11 5.02 16.18
CA GLY A 428 -3.09 5.80 16.93
C GLY A 428 -2.55 7.16 17.39
N SER A 429 -1.27 7.25 17.80
CA SER A 429 -0.66 8.54 18.14
C SER A 429 -0.53 9.48 16.96
N ILE A 430 -0.17 8.97 15.78
CA ILE A 430 -0.06 9.77 14.55
C ILE A 430 -1.44 10.26 14.11
N GLU A 431 -2.47 9.41 14.17
CA GLU A 431 -3.84 9.81 13.84
C GLU A 431 -4.31 10.97 14.71
N ASN A 432 -4.13 10.87 16.03
CA ASN A 432 -4.46 11.94 16.97
C ASN A 432 -3.69 13.23 16.68
N ASN A 433 -2.39 13.14 16.38
CA ASN A 433 -1.56 14.32 16.07
C ASN A 433 -1.99 14.98 14.75
N LEU A 434 -2.35 14.19 13.73
CA LEU A 434 -2.85 14.72 12.47
C LEU A 434 -4.22 15.40 12.64
N GLU A 435 -5.08 14.88 13.51
CA GLU A 435 -6.36 15.52 13.86
C GLU A 435 -6.16 16.81 14.66
N ALA A 436 -5.15 16.86 15.53
CA ALA A 436 -4.76 18.04 16.29
C ALA A 436 -3.93 19.05 15.49
N GLU A 437 -3.68 18.80 14.20
CA GLU A 437 -2.82 19.62 13.33
C GLU A 437 -1.35 19.74 13.83
N GLU A 438 -0.89 18.76 14.62
CA GLU A 438 0.50 18.63 15.10
C GLU A 438 1.38 17.87 14.08
N TYR A 439 1.50 18.44 12.88
CA TYR A 439 2.14 17.81 11.72
C TYR A 439 3.63 17.45 11.95
N ASN A 440 4.40 18.31 12.62
CA ASN A 440 5.81 18.03 12.90
C ASN A 440 6.01 16.83 13.85
N THR A 441 5.17 16.71 14.88
CA THR A 441 5.19 15.58 15.82
C THR A 441 4.82 14.28 15.10
N SER A 442 3.76 14.32 14.28
CA SER A 442 3.31 13.16 13.51
C SER A 442 4.34 12.73 12.45
N LEU A 443 5.06 13.67 11.81
CA LEU A 443 6.16 13.36 10.89
C LEU A 443 7.30 12.58 11.58
N SER A 444 7.71 13.00 12.78
CA SER A 444 8.75 12.30 13.53
C SER A 444 8.34 10.86 13.88
N MET A 445 7.07 10.64 14.21
CA MET A 445 6.54 9.31 14.49
C MET A 445 6.43 8.44 13.23
N LEU A 446 6.05 9.01 12.08
CA LEU A 446 6.00 8.28 10.79
C LEU A 446 7.36 7.71 10.38
N ARG A 447 8.47 8.39 10.70
CA ARG A 447 9.82 7.84 10.50
C ARG A 447 10.04 6.53 11.26
N SER A 448 9.52 6.45 12.49
CA SER A 448 9.61 5.22 13.28
C SER A 448 8.81 4.08 12.64
N ILE A 449 7.63 4.37 12.07
CA ILE A 449 6.83 3.39 11.32
C ILE A 449 7.59 2.88 10.08
N ILE A 450 8.30 3.76 9.37
CA ILE A 450 9.13 3.37 8.23
C ILE A 450 10.27 2.44 8.67
N ASP A 451 10.88 2.70 9.82
CA ASP A 451 11.93 1.83 10.35
C ASP A 451 11.37 0.47 10.80
N ILE A 452 10.15 0.44 11.35
CA ILE A 452 9.41 -0.81 11.61
C ILE A 452 9.22 -1.57 10.29
N ARG A 453 8.77 -0.90 9.22
CA ARG A 453 8.59 -1.52 7.90
C ARG A 453 9.88 -2.16 7.38
N LYS A 454 11.01 -1.46 7.47
CA LYS A 454 12.32 -2.00 7.05
C LYS A 454 12.68 -3.26 7.85
N GLN A 455 12.46 -3.25 9.16
CA GLN A 455 12.71 -4.43 10.00
C GLN A 455 11.84 -5.62 9.59
N VAL A 456 10.55 -5.38 9.31
CA VAL A 456 9.61 -6.41 8.84
C VAL A 456 10.03 -6.94 7.47
N GLN A 457 10.51 -6.08 6.57
CA GLN A 457 11.05 -6.47 5.26
C GLN A 457 12.33 -7.30 5.38
N GLU A 458 13.22 -6.97 6.32
CA GLU A 458 14.40 -7.79 6.61
C GLU A 458 14.02 -9.18 7.13
N ILE A 459 13.00 -9.26 8.00
CA ILE A 459 12.45 -10.53 8.48
C ILE A 459 11.91 -11.34 7.29
N LYS A 460 11.15 -10.71 6.38
CA LYS A 460 10.67 -11.33 5.13
C LYS A 460 11.81 -11.99 4.35
N GLY A 461 12.86 -11.22 4.07
CA GLY A 461 14.01 -11.70 3.29
C GLY A 461 14.76 -12.84 3.98
N LYS A 462 14.88 -12.80 5.32
CA LYS A 462 15.48 -13.88 6.11
C LYS A 462 14.64 -15.16 6.06
N LEU A 463 13.31 -15.06 6.21
CA LEU A 463 12.38 -16.19 6.11
C LEU A 463 12.40 -16.81 4.71
N GLN A 464 12.29 -16.00 3.65
CA GLN A 464 12.32 -16.46 2.25
C GLN A 464 13.63 -17.18 1.92
N LYS A 465 14.77 -16.59 2.30
CA LYS A 465 16.08 -17.20 2.09
C LYS A 465 16.21 -18.57 2.78
N LYS A 466 15.60 -18.75 3.95
CA LYS A 466 15.62 -20.05 4.64
C LYS A 466 14.71 -21.08 3.96
N ILE A 467 13.56 -20.67 3.40
CA ILE A 467 12.70 -21.56 2.57
C ILE A 467 13.46 -22.03 1.34
N GLU A 468 14.08 -21.11 0.61
CA GLU A 468 14.83 -21.42 -0.62
C GLU A 468 15.99 -22.38 -0.36
N GLN A 469 16.57 -22.31 0.84
CA GLN A 469 17.62 -23.23 1.29
C GLN A 469 17.08 -24.57 1.81
N GLY A 470 15.77 -24.78 1.83
CA GLY A 470 15.12 -25.96 2.43
C GLY A 470 15.28 -26.04 3.95
N LYS A 471 15.64 -24.93 4.61
CA LYS A 471 15.98 -24.87 6.05
C LYS A 471 14.82 -24.59 6.98
N LEU A 472 13.61 -24.54 6.44
CA LEU A 472 12.40 -24.16 7.15
C LEU A 472 11.20 -24.76 6.42
N SER A 473 10.25 -25.29 7.19
CA SER A 473 8.99 -25.84 6.67
C SER A 473 8.30 -24.82 5.77
N LYS A 474 7.86 -25.25 4.59
CA LYS A 474 7.04 -24.41 3.70
C LYS A 474 5.75 -23.97 4.41
N LEU A 475 5.12 -24.86 5.18
CA LEU A 475 3.86 -24.57 5.87
C LEU A 475 4.02 -23.47 6.92
N PHE A 476 4.97 -23.65 7.84
CA PHE A 476 5.23 -22.68 8.92
C PHE A 476 5.68 -21.31 8.36
N THR A 477 6.52 -21.34 7.33
CA THR A 477 7.12 -20.11 6.80
C THR A 477 6.18 -19.35 5.87
N ASN A 478 5.32 -20.04 5.12
CA ASN A 478 4.25 -19.40 4.37
C ASN A 478 3.32 -18.62 5.30
N ARG A 479 2.98 -19.17 6.48
CA ARG A 479 2.19 -18.47 7.49
C ARG A 479 2.88 -17.20 7.98
N ALA A 480 4.18 -17.27 8.32
CA ALA A 480 4.95 -16.09 8.73
C ALA A 480 5.05 -15.05 7.62
N ILE A 481 5.25 -15.48 6.37
CA ILE A 481 5.31 -14.59 5.19
C ILE A 481 3.98 -13.88 4.95
N VAL A 482 2.84 -14.56 5.12
CA VAL A 482 1.51 -13.93 5.01
C VAL A 482 1.36 -12.82 6.05
N VAL A 483 1.70 -13.08 7.32
CA VAL A 483 1.63 -12.06 8.38
C VAL A 483 2.57 -10.89 8.10
N VAL A 484 3.78 -11.16 7.63
CA VAL A 484 4.76 -10.15 7.24
C VAL A 484 4.25 -9.29 6.09
N ASN A 485 3.68 -9.90 5.03
CA ASN A 485 3.12 -9.19 3.89
C ASN A 485 1.93 -8.32 4.31
N GLN A 486 1.04 -8.84 5.14
CA GLN A 486 -0.08 -8.07 5.66
C GLN A 486 0.40 -6.85 6.45
N LEU A 487 1.37 -7.01 7.35
CA LEU A 487 1.90 -5.90 8.12
C LEU A 487 2.59 -4.85 7.25
N ILE A 488 3.32 -5.26 6.20
CA ILE A 488 3.90 -4.32 5.23
C ILE A 488 2.79 -3.56 4.50
N ALA A 489 1.75 -4.26 4.03
CA ALA A 489 0.63 -3.63 3.34
C ALA A 489 -0.13 -2.65 4.24
N ASP A 490 -0.36 -3.00 5.51
CA ASP A 490 -1.00 -2.14 6.50
C ASP A 490 -0.17 -0.87 6.76
N ILE A 491 1.15 -1.02 6.87
CA ILE A 491 2.06 0.13 7.03
C ILE A 491 2.04 1.01 5.78
N ASP A 492 2.14 0.42 4.58
CA ASP A 492 2.17 1.18 3.32
C ASP A 492 0.86 1.94 3.09
N ALA A 493 -0.29 1.31 3.35
CA ALA A 493 -1.59 1.96 3.30
C ALA A 493 -1.69 3.13 4.28
N PHE A 494 -1.20 2.96 5.51
CA PHE A 494 -1.22 4.00 6.54
C PHE A 494 -0.34 5.21 6.19
N VAL A 495 0.88 4.96 5.70
CA VAL A 495 1.80 6.02 5.27
C VAL A 495 1.20 6.78 4.07
N LEU A 496 0.61 6.09 3.11
CA LEU A 496 -0.08 6.70 1.97
C LEU A 496 -1.26 7.57 2.39
N GLU A 497 -2.08 7.11 3.33
CA GLU A 497 -3.18 7.91 3.88
C GLU A 497 -2.65 9.17 4.59
N SER A 498 -1.58 9.01 5.36
CA SER A 498 -0.91 10.12 6.04
C SER A 498 -0.39 11.16 5.05
N ILE A 499 0.27 10.74 3.97
CA ILE A 499 0.74 11.63 2.88
C ILE A 499 -0.41 12.47 2.33
N LYS A 500 -1.58 11.89 2.07
CA LYS A 500 -2.76 12.63 1.58
C LYS A 500 -3.25 13.67 2.59
N LYS A 501 -3.15 13.40 3.89
CA LYS A 501 -3.50 14.36 4.95
C LYS A 501 -2.52 15.55 4.94
N TYR A 502 -1.22 15.33 4.78
CA TYR A 502 -0.24 16.41 4.62
C TYR A 502 -0.47 17.23 3.34
N GLU A 503 -0.72 16.58 2.21
CA GLU A 503 -1.03 17.26 0.94
C GLU A 503 -2.22 18.22 1.10
N LYS A 504 -3.29 17.76 1.75
CA LYS A 504 -4.46 18.59 2.06
C LYS A 504 -4.11 19.77 2.96
N HIS A 505 -3.27 19.57 3.98
CA HIS A 505 -2.84 20.65 4.87
C HIS A 505 -2.01 21.71 4.13
N ILE A 506 -1.08 21.29 3.27
CA ILE A 506 -0.29 22.20 2.43
C ILE A 506 -1.19 22.98 1.48
N GLY A 507 -2.25 22.35 0.95
CA GLY A 507 -3.31 23.04 0.22
C GLY A 507 -4.00 24.13 1.05
N LYS A 508 -4.34 23.86 2.32
CA LYS A 508 -4.93 24.87 3.24
C LYS A 508 -3.96 26.04 3.49
N LEU A 509 -2.68 25.77 3.72
CA LEU A 509 -1.66 26.81 3.91
C LEU A 509 -1.55 27.70 2.67
N ALA A 510 -1.53 27.10 1.48
CA ALA A 510 -1.51 27.85 0.23
C ALA A 510 -2.76 28.75 0.07
N GLU A 511 -3.95 28.28 0.47
CA GLU A 511 -5.17 29.08 0.49
C GLU A 511 -5.13 30.22 1.52
N GLU A 512 -4.56 29.98 2.71
CA GLU A 512 -4.33 31.03 3.72
C GLU A 512 -3.38 32.10 3.18
N VAL A 513 -2.25 31.72 2.58
CA VAL A 513 -1.33 32.67 1.93
C VAL A 513 -2.05 33.52 0.90
N GLN A 514 -2.92 32.94 0.06
CA GLN A 514 -3.71 33.72 -0.90
C GLN A 514 -4.67 34.70 -0.21
N ARG A 515 -5.30 34.31 0.91
CA ARG A 515 -6.16 35.20 1.71
C ARG A 515 -5.35 36.33 2.35
N ILE A 516 -4.17 36.04 2.92
CA ILE A 516 -3.28 37.06 3.49
C ILE A 516 -2.78 38.01 2.39
N LEU A 517 -2.45 37.51 1.20
CA LEU A 517 -2.06 38.34 0.06
C LEU A 517 -3.15 39.32 -0.37
N GLN A 518 -4.43 38.91 -0.38
CA GLN A 518 -5.52 39.85 -0.65
C GLN A 518 -5.70 40.87 0.48
N ARG A 519 -5.58 40.44 1.74
CA ARG A 519 -5.59 41.33 2.92
C ARG A 519 -4.50 42.39 2.82
N ALA A 520 -3.29 41.99 2.42
CA ALA A 520 -2.12 42.87 2.31
C ALA A 520 -2.30 43.99 1.27
N LYS A 521 -3.11 43.78 0.22
CA LYS A 521 -3.41 44.83 -0.78
C LYS A 521 -4.19 46.00 -0.19
N THR A 522 -5.04 45.75 0.80
CA THR A 522 -5.98 46.76 1.33
C THR A 522 -5.52 47.36 2.66
N VAL A 523 -4.37 46.94 3.18
CA VAL A 523 -3.86 47.43 4.47
C VAL A 523 -3.32 48.85 4.33
N GLU A 524 -3.74 49.74 5.20
CA GLU A 524 -3.25 51.13 5.25
C GLU A 524 -2.05 51.29 6.20
N LEU A 525 -1.99 50.51 7.27
CA LEU A 525 -0.93 50.58 8.29
C LEU A 525 0.26 49.67 7.97
N GLU A 526 1.46 50.24 7.96
CA GLU A 526 2.71 49.52 7.67
C GLU A 526 2.97 48.33 8.61
N GLN A 527 2.69 48.49 9.92
CA GLN A 527 2.84 47.41 10.91
C GLN A 527 1.97 46.19 10.57
N SER A 528 0.75 46.42 10.07
CA SER A 528 -0.16 45.36 9.64
C SER A 528 0.33 44.69 8.36
N LEU A 529 0.99 45.43 7.46
CA LEU A 529 1.63 44.84 6.27
C LEU A 529 2.81 43.95 6.68
N HIS A 530 3.68 44.43 7.58
CA HIS A 530 4.82 43.65 8.06
C HIS A 530 4.38 42.35 8.75
N LYS A 531 3.30 42.41 9.55
CA LYS A 531 2.67 41.23 10.14
C LYS A 531 2.20 40.26 9.06
N ASN A 532 1.41 40.73 8.09
CA ASN A 532 0.92 39.89 6.99
C ASN A 532 2.06 39.25 6.17
N LEU A 533 3.12 40.00 5.86
CA LEU A 533 4.28 39.48 5.14
C LEU A 533 5.06 38.44 5.97
N SER A 534 5.03 38.54 7.29
CA SER A 534 5.67 37.56 8.18
C SER A 534 4.84 36.29 8.30
N GLU A 535 3.50 36.41 8.39
CA GLU A 535 2.58 35.26 8.31
C GLU A 535 2.77 34.49 6.97
N ILE A 536 2.83 35.20 5.83
CA ILE A 536 3.09 34.58 4.51
C ILE A 536 4.43 33.84 4.49
N TYR A 537 5.47 34.44 5.08
CA TYR A 537 6.79 33.82 5.15
C TYR A 537 6.73 32.52 5.96
N GLU A 538 6.13 32.53 7.16
CA GLU A 538 6.02 31.33 8.01
C GLU A 538 5.27 30.21 7.29
N ASP A 539 4.12 30.51 6.68
CA ASP A 539 3.32 29.54 5.92
C ASP A 539 4.09 28.94 4.74
N ILE A 540 4.89 29.73 4.01
CA ILE A 540 5.68 29.24 2.87
C ILE A 540 6.80 28.30 3.34
N ILE A 541 7.50 28.65 4.43
CA ILE A 541 8.55 27.81 5.00
C ILE A 541 7.98 26.50 5.56
N ASP A 542 6.81 26.55 6.19
CA ASP A 542 6.10 25.37 6.65
C ASP A 542 5.67 24.47 5.48
N MET A 543 5.13 25.05 4.40
CA MET A 543 4.82 24.31 3.18
C MET A 543 6.04 23.59 2.60
N GLU A 544 7.18 24.27 2.43
CA GLU A 544 8.41 23.67 1.91
C GLU A 544 8.92 22.55 2.83
N SER A 545 8.95 22.81 4.14
CA SER A 545 9.44 21.85 5.14
C SER A 545 8.60 20.57 5.13
N LEU A 546 7.27 20.70 5.16
CA LEU A 546 6.36 19.56 5.06
C LEU A 546 6.51 18.84 3.72
N SER A 547 6.70 19.59 2.62
CA SER A 547 6.88 19.01 1.29
C SER A 547 8.11 18.12 1.22
N TYR A 548 9.24 18.62 1.71
CA TYR A 548 10.49 17.86 1.80
C TYR A 548 10.32 16.57 2.60
N TYR A 549 9.64 16.64 3.76
CA TYR A 549 9.41 15.47 4.59
C TYR A 549 8.49 14.45 3.92
N VAL A 550 7.40 14.89 3.31
CA VAL A 550 6.48 14.01 2.59
C VAL A 550 7.21 13.28 1.46
N LEU A 551 8.07 13.96 0.71
CA LEU A 551 8.90 13.33 -0.33
C LEU A 551 9.88 12.31 0.24
N ALA A 552 10.52 12.63 1.37
CA ALA A 552 11.40 11.68 2.06
C ALA A 552 10.65 10.43 2.56
N LEU A 553 9.42 10.59 3.07
CA LEU A 553 8.56 9.48 3.48
C LEU A 553 8.19 8.59 2.28
N ALA A 554 7.74 9.20 1.18
CA ALA A 554 7.36 8.49 -0.04
C ALA A 554 8.53 7.63 -0.58
N LYS A 555 9.73 8.22 -0.66
CA LYS A 555 10.95 7.51 -1.07
C LYS A 555 11.29 6.33 -0.17
N ALA A 556 11.09 6.46 1.14
CA ALA A 556 11.53 5.46 2.10
C ALA A 556 10.66 4.19 2.15
N ILE A 557 9.38 4.29 1.78
CA ILE A 557 8.51 3.11 1.62
C ILE A 557 8.62 2.45 0.25
N ASN A 558 9.58 2.89 -0.58
CA ASN A 558 9.77 2.40 -1.94
C ASN A 558 8.48 2.53 -2.77
N ILE A 559 7.64 3.54 -2.46
CA ILE A 559 6.77 4.10 -3.49
C ILE A 559 7.75 4.62 -4.51
N ASP A 560 7.85 3.88 -5.60
CA ASP A 560 8.64 4.26 -6.75
C ASP A 560 8.33 5.74 -7.05
N MET A 561 9.31 6.63 -6.83
CA MET A 561 9.07 8.07 -7.00
C MET A 561 8.78 8.41 -8.46
N ASP A 562 9.12 7.49 -9.37
CA ASP A 562 8.78 7.49 -10.78
C ASP A 562 7.36 6.95 -11.06
N LYS A 563 6.65 6.41 -10.05
CA LYS A 563 5.18 6.16 -10.12
C LYS A 563 4.39 7.43 -9.79
N ALA A 564 3.19 7.53 -10.34
CA ALA A 564 2.34 8.73 -10.35
C ALA A 564 2.12 9.40 -8.98
N ILE A 565 2.12 8.65 -7.88
CA ILE A 565 1.84 9.20 -6.54
C ILE A 565 2.99 10.10 -6.06
N GLY A 566 4.24 9.65 -6.15
CA GLY A 566 5.40 10.45 -5.69
C GLY A 566 5.57 11.73 -6.51
N LYS A 567 5.43 11.62 -7.83
CA LYS A 567 5.47 12.77 -8.75
C LYS A 567 4.30 13.73 -8.55
N ASN A 568 3.06 13.24 -8.42
CA ASN A 568 1.90 14.10 -8.23
C ASN A 568 1.96 14.84 -6.89
N VAL A 569 2.44 14.17 -5.84
CA VAL A 569 2.72 14.80 -4.55
C VAL A 569 3.79 15.88 -4.73
N LYS A 570 4.95 15.57 -5.33
CA LYS A 570 5.98 16.57 -5.62
C LYS A 570 5.45 17.77 -6.39
N ASP A 571 4.77 17.53 -7.50
CA ASP A 571 4.27 18.56 -8.41
C ASP A 571 3.21 19.43 -7.72
N THR A 572 2.30 18.83 -6.96
CA THR A 572 1.25 19.57 -6.22
C THR A 572 1.85 20.45 -5.14
N LEU A 573 2.82 19.92 -4.40
CA LEU A 573 3.54 20.62 -3.35
C LEU A 573 4.35 21.80 -3.91
N GLN A 574 5.17 21.53 -4.92
CA GLN A 574 5.96 22.54 -5.60
C GLN A 574 5.08 23.63 -6.22
N LYS A 575 3.99 23.25 -6.91
CA LYS A 575 3.04 24.19 -7.49
C LYS A 575 2.40 25.11 -6.46
N ASN A 576 2.11 24.63 -5.25
CA ASN A 576 1.54 25.44 -4.18
C ASN A 576 2.54 26.46 -3.61
N VAL A 577 3.80 26.06 -3.43
CA VAL A 577 4.89 26.97 -3.04
C VAL A 577 5.12 28.02 -4.14
N GLU A 578 5.27 27.60 -5.39
CA GLU A 578 5.50 28.48 -6.53
C GLU A 578 4.34 29.48 -6.75
N LYS A 579 3.09 29.03 -6.57
CA LYS A 579 1.89 29.87 -6.64
C LYS A 579 1.88 30.94 -5.54
N SER A 580 2.30 30.57 -4.34
CA SER A 580 2.40 31.49 -3.18
C SER A 580 3.47 32.57 -3.40
N ILE A 581 4.66 32.16 -3.84
CA ILE A 581 5.76 33.08 -4.19
C ILE A 581 5.36 34.01 -5.34
N ARG A 582 4.72 33.48 -6.39
CA ARG A 582 4.22 34.28 -7.52
C ARG A 582 3.16 35.29 -7.07
N GLY A 583 2.30 34.90 -6.13
CA GLY A 583 1.33 35.79 -5.51
C GLY A 583 1.98 37.01 -4.84
N MET A 584 3.14 36.82 -4.19
CA MET A 584 3.92 37.94 -3.63
C MET A 584 4.50 38.85 -4.72
N VAL A 585 4.99 38.30 -5.84
CA VAL A 585 5.47 39.11 -6.98
C VAL A 585 4.35 39.98 -7.54
N GLU A 586 3.15 39.42 -7.73
CA GLU A 586 1.98 40.18 -8.19
C GLU A 586 1.54 41.25 -7.18
N LEU A 587 1.72 41.00 -5.88
CA LEU A 587 1.52 42.01 -4.84
C LEU A 587 2.56 43.15 -4.94
N GLY A 588 3.83 42.84 -5.23
CA GLY A 588 4.85 43.85 -5.51
C GLY A 588 4.51 44.71 -6.73
N LYS A 589 4.01 44.09 -7.81
CA LYS A 589 3.50 44.78 -9.00
C LYS A 589 2.31 45.68 -8.68
N TYR A 590 1.42 45.22 -7.80
CA TYR A 590 0.29 46.02 -7.30
C TYR A 590 0.78 47.27 -6.56
N PHE A 591 1.72 47.15 -5.62
CA PHE A 591 2.27 48.31 -4.89
C PHE A 591 2.97 49.31 -5.82
N LYS A 592 3.66 48.84 -6.86
CA LYS A 592 4.17 49.73 -7.91
C LYS A 592 3.05 50.52 -8.59
N ASN A 593 1.95 49.86 -8.97
CA ASN A 593 0.81 50.53 -9.61
C ASN A 593 0.10 51.49 -8.64
N GLU A 594 0.09 51.19 -7.34
CA GLU A 594 -0.37 52.10 -6.31
C GLU A 594 0.50 53.36 -6.24
N ALA A 595 1.83 53.24 -6.34
CA ALA A 595 2.73 54.40 -6.46
C ALA A 595 2.36 55.29 -7.66
N VAL A 596 1.90 54.71 -8.78
CA VAL A 596 1.44 55.47 -9.96
C VAL A 596 0.16 56.27 -9.65
N SER A 597 -0.81 55.68 -8.94
CA SER A 597 -2.14 56.28 -8.73
C SER A 597 -2.16 57.41 -7.70
N ARG A 598 -1.20 57.46 -6.76
CA ARG A 598 -1.11 58.52 -5.75
C ARG A 598 -0.64 59.83 -6.36
N ILE A 599 -1.25 60.97 -6.01
CA ILE A 599 -0.84 62.28 -6.54
C ILE A 599 0.37 62.81 -5.76
N GLU A 600 0.30 62.77 -4.43
CA GLU A 600 1.34 63.30 -3.55
C GLU A 600 2.59 62.39 -3.54
N PRO A 601 3.82 62.95 -3.63
CA PRO A 601 5.05 62.17 -3.63
C PRO A 601 5.22 61.30 -2.38
N ASN A 602 4.95 61.86 -1.20
CA ASN A 602 5.02 61.12 0.07
C ASN A 602 4.06 59.93 0.10
N ASP A 603 2.86 60.08 -0.47
CA ASP A 603 1.90 58.99 -0.55
C ASP A 603 2.35 57.93 -1.57
N ALA A 604 2.95 58.34 -2.70
CA ALA A 604 3.51 57.42 -3.69
C ALA A 604 4.70 56.62 -3.12
N PHE A 605 5.53 57.25 -2.28
CA PHE A 605 6.62 56.61 -1.55
C PHE A 605 6.09 55.63 -0.51
N ASN A 606 5.36 56.12 0.50
CA ASN A 606 4.93 55.34 1.67
C ASN A 606 3.92 54.24 1.30
N ASN A 607 2.98 54.51 0.39
CA ASN A 607 1.93 53.55 0.02
C ASN A 607 2.29 52.68 -1.19
N GLY A 608 3.41 52.95 -1.85
CA GLY A 608 3.80 52.24 -3.07
C GLY A 608 5.23 51.71 -3.00
N ALA A 609 6.21 52.60 -3.13
CA ALA A 609 7.61 52.21 -3.29
C ALA A 609 8.20 51.52 -2.04
N GLU A 610 7.91 52.02 -0.84
CA GLU A 610 8.40 51.42 0.41
C GLU A 610 7.78 50.05 0.68
N ARG A 611 6.47 49.90 0.41
CA ARG A 611 5.78 48.60 0.52
C ARG A 611 6.32 47.57 -0.46
N ALA A 612 6.60 47.97 -1.70
CA ALA A 612 7.25 47.11 -2.69
C ALA A 612 8.64 46.65 -2.21
N ARG A 613 9.42 47.55 -1.60
CA ARG A 613 10.72 47.23 -1.01
C ARG A 613 10.62 46.21 0.13
N HIS A 614 9.75 46.45 1.11
CA HIS A 614 9.56 45.52 2.24
C HIS A 614 9.13 44.12 1.78
N LEU A 615 8.29 44.05 0.75
CA LEU A 615 7.91 42.79 0.13
C LEU A 615 9.11 42.10 -0.53
N ALA A 616 9.93 42.83 -1.29
CA ALA A 616 11.12 42.28 -1.93
C ALA A 616 12.16 41.77 -0.91
N ASP A 617 12.36 42.51 0.18
CA ASP A 617 13.23 42.10 1.29
C ASP A 617 12.72 40.80 1.94
N LYS A 618 11.41 40.68 2.16
CA LYS A 618 10.83 39.44 2.72
C LYS A 618 10.91 38.27 1.74
N LEU A 619 10.67 38.49 0.44
CA LEU A 619 10.88 37.48 -0.59
C LEU A 619 12.34 37.00 -0.63
N THR A 620 13.30 37.88 -0.35
CA THR A 620 14.71 37.51 -0.25
C THR A 620 14.96 36.56 0.91
N SER A 621 14.37 36.82 2.09
CA SER A 621 14.42 35.88 3.21
C SER A 621 13.83 34.51 2.84
N ILE A 622 12.67 34.49 2.16
CA ILE A 622 12.07 33.25 1.66
C ILE A 622 13.05 32.51 0.73
N ALA A 623 13.63 33.19 -0.26
CA ALA A 623 14.53 32.56 -1.22
C ALA A 623 15.79 31.96 -0.58
N VAL A 624 16.31 32.59 0.47
CA VAL A 624 17.47 32.10 1.24
C VAL A 624 17.14 30.82 2.01
N ASP A 625 15.93 30.74 2.57
CA ASP A 625 15.53 29.62 3.44
C ASP A 625 14.93 28.43 2.66
N LEU A 626 14.54 28.62 1.40
CA LEU A 626 14.09 27.53 0.52
C LEU A 626 15.25 26.67 0.02
N GLN A 627 15.09 25.35 0.08
CA GLN A 627 16.12 24.40 -0.41
C GLN A 627 15.90 24.03 -1.88
N GLU A 628 14.75 23.45 -2.23
CA GLU A 628 14.51 22.92 -3.58
C GLU A 628 14.03 24.01 -4.55
N ASN A 629 13.29 25.00 -4.05
CA ASN A 629 12.67 26.07 -4.86
C ASN A 629 13.48 27.37 -4.92
N SER A 630 14.74 27.36 -4.44
CA SER A 630 15.58 28.56 -4.32
C SER A 630 15.75 29.31 -5.65
N SER A 631 16.06 28.63 -6.76
CA SER A 631 16.26 29.29 -8.05
C SER A 631 15.01 30.02 -8.55
N TYR A 632 13.83 29.42 -8.41
CA TYR A 632 12.58 30.07 -8.79
C TYR A 632 12.25 31.24 -7.85
N ALA A 633 12.49 31.08 -6.55
CA ALA A 633 12.32 32.14 -5.57
C ALA A 633 13.24 33.33 -5.87
N TYR A 634 14.51 33.10 -6.21
CA TYR A 634 15.45 34.16 -6.61
C TYR A 634 15.06 34.87 -7.92
N GLU A 635 14.46 34.15 -8.88
CA GLU A 635 13.85 34.78 -10.06
C GLU A 635 12.74 35.75 -9.65
N CYS A 636 11.86 35.33 -8.74
CA CYS A 636 10.80 36.16 -8.19
C CYS A 636 11.34 37.34 -7.35
N VAL A 637 12.44 37.16 -6.60
CA VAL A 637 13.13 38.24 -5.87
C VAL A 637 13.64 39.30 -6.85
N ALA A 638 14.28 38.89 -7.95
CA ALA A 638 14.76 39.82 -8.98
C ALA A 638 13.60 40.65 -9.58
N GLN A 639 12.45 40.02 -9.83
CA GLN A 639 11.23 40.72 -10.28
C GLN A 639 10.66 41.67 -9.22
N ALA A 640 10.65 41.29 -7.94
CA ALA A 640 10.16 42.15 -6.87
C ALA A 640 11.05 43.41 -6.71
N TYR A 641 12.37 43.26 -6.82
CA TYR A 641 13.28 44.39 -6.83
C TYR A 641 13.20 45.23 -8.10
N GLN A 642 12.90 44.64 -9.26
CA GLN A 642 12.53 45.41 -10.45
C GLN A 642 11.34 46.33 -10.16
N TYR A 643 10.25 45.81 -9.59
CA TYR A 643 9.08 46.63 -9.27
C TYR A 643 9.37 47.69 -8.22
N THR A 644 10.27 47.40 -7.28
CA THR A 644 10.77 48.39 -6.31
C THR A 644 11.50 49.53 -7.02
N ALA A 645 12.45 49.23 -7.91
CA ALA A 645 13.19 50.26 -8.66
C ALA A 645 12.28 51.09 -9.58
N GLU A 646 11.30 50.47 -10.23
CA GLU A 646 10.30 51.16 -11.04
C GLU A 646 9.40 52.08 -10.20
N ALA A 647 8.97 51.64 -9.01
CA ALA A 647 8.18 52.44 -8.07
C ALA A 647 8.96 53.65 -7.56
N MET A 648 10.24 53.48 -7.22
CA MET A 648 11.12 54.59 -6.81
C MET A 648 11.30 55.61 -7.94
N LEU A 649 11.44 55.18 -9.19
CA LEU A 649 11.45 56.10 -10.34
C LEU A 649 10.12 56.89 -10.48
N ILE A 650 8.98 56.26 -10.18
CA ILE A 650 7.68 56.93 -10.23
C ILE A 650 7.58 58.01 -9.16
N THR A 651 8.03 57.72 -7.93
CA THR A 651 8.09 58.70 -6.83
C THR A 651 9.02 59.86 -7.19
N ALA A 652 10.24 59.57 -7.67
CA ALA A 652 11.21 60.59 -8.05
C ALA A 652 10.66 61.56 -9.10
N LYS A 653 9.87 61.07 -10.05
CA LYS A 653 9.22 61.90 -11.09
C LYS A 653 8.15 62.85 -10.57
N LYS A 654 7.55 62.56 -9.41
CA LYS A 654 6.52 63.38 -8.78
C LYS A 654 7.11 64.41 -7.84
N GLU A 655 8.34 64.19 -7.41
CA GLU A 655 9.03 65.02 -6.45
C GLU A 655 9.62 66.29 -7.08
N THR A 656 9.76 67.35 -6.26
CA THR A 656 10.28 68.65 -6.69
C THR A 656 11.56 69.04 -5.94
N HIS A 657 11.79 68.49 -4.75
CA HIS A 657 13.00 68.75 -3.97
C HIS A 657 14.10 67.79 -4.38
N PHE A 658 15.26 68.35 -4.73
CA PHE A 658 16.43 67.58 -5.15
C PHE A 658 16.81 66.45 -4.17
N ASN A 659 16.82 66.73 -2.85
CA ASN A 659 17.21 65.74 -1.85
C ASN A 659 16.34 64.48 -1.85
N TYR A 660 15.03 64.62 -2.09
CA TYR A 660 14.12 63.49 -2.14
C TYR A 660 14.22 62.73 -3.48
N ILE A 661 14.37 63.45 -4.61
CA ILE A 661 14.66 62.82 -5.92
C ILE A 661 15.95 61.98 -5.83
N LEU A 662 16.97 62.53 -5.18
CA LEU A 662 18.26 61.89 -4.99
C LEU A 662 18.13 60.64 -4.12
N GLN A 663 17.40 60.73 -3.01
CA GLN A 663 17.11 59.58 -2.13
C GLN A 663 16.36 58.46 -2.88
N ASP A 664 15.34 58.80 -3.68
CA ASP A 664 14.63 57.81 -4.51
C ASP A 664 15.54 57.18 -5.56
N ALA A 665 16.46 57.95 -6.16
CA ALA A 665 17.46 57.44 -7.09
C ALA A 665 18.46 56.47 -6.42
N GLU A 666 18.84 56.73 -5.17
CA GLU A 666 19.65 55.81 -4.36
C GLU A 666 18.91 54.51 -4.07
N TYR A 667 17.65 54.59 -3.64
CA TYR A 667 16.84 53.40 -3.43
C TYR A 667 16.62 52.59 -4.71
N ALA A 668 16.42 53.26 -5.85
CA ALA A 668 16.34 52.58 -7.15
C ALA A 668 17.65 51.88 -7.53
N ARG A 669 18.81 52.50 -7.26
CA ARG A 669 20.15 51.87 -7.43
C ARG A 669 20.30 50.64 -6.54
N ASN A 670 19.93 50.75 -5.27
CA ASN A 670 20.02 49.62 -4.32
C ASN A 670 19.12 48.46 -4.74
N ALA A 671 17.89 48.75 -5.16
CA ALA A 671 16.98 47.73 -5.70
C ALA A 671 17.56 47.08 -6.97
N ALA A 672 18.17 47.85 -7.88
CA ALA A 672 18.82 47.28 -9.07
C ALA A 672 20.03 46.39 -8.74
N ASN A 673 20.80 46.74 -7.71
CA ASN A 673 21.90 45.89 -7.22
C ASN A 673 21.35 44.60 -6.60
N ASN A 674 20.34 44.68 -5.73
CA ASN A 674 19.75 43.49 -5.12
C ASN A 674 19.07 42.58 -6.16
N ALA A 675 18.46 43.14 -7.22
CA ALA A 675 17.95 42.36 -8.33
C ALA A 675 19.08 41.60 -9.05
N ALA A 676 20.24 42.25 -9.25
CA ALA A 676 21.41 41.63 -9.88
C ALA A 676 21.99 40.51 -9.00
N ASP A 677 22.08 40.72 -7.69
CA ASP A 677 22.52 39.70 -6.73
C ASP A 677 21.57 38.49 -6.75
N ALA A 678 20.26 38.71 -6.77
CA ALA A 678 19.27 37.64 -6.90
C ALA A 678 19.39 36.88 -8.24
N ALA A 679 19.55 37.59 -9.36
CA ALA A 679 19.69 36.95 -10.67
C ALA A 679 20.97 36.09 -10.78
N TRP A 680 22.03 36.45 -10.06
CA TRP A 680 23.27 35.67 -10.00
C TRP A 680 23.05 34.27 -9.39
N HIS A 681 22.06 34.11 -8.51
CA HIS A 681 21.64 32.80 -7.98
C HIS A 681 20.82 31.97 -8.99
N VAL A 682 20.32 32.56 -10.08
CA VAL A 682 19.50 31.88 -11.10
C VAL A 682 20.32 31.47 -12.31
N SER A 683 21.21 32.35 -12.80
CA SER A 683 22.11 32.04 -13.90
C SER A 683 23.50 32.65 -13.69
N THR A 684 24.51 31.85 -14.02
CA THR A 684 25.92 32.29 -14.07
C THR A 684 26.23 33.15 -15.31
N SER A 685 25.36 33.13 -16.32
CA SER A 685 25.50 33.94 -17.54
C SER A 685 24.57 35.15 -17.50
N LEU A 686 25.16 36.33 -17.31
CA LEU A 686 24.45 37.61 -17.30
C LEU A 686 23.77 37.93 -18.65
N LYS A 687 24.20 37.25 -19.72
CA LYS A 687 23.68 37.44 -21.08
C LYS A 687 22.47 36.58 -21.39
N ASP A 688 22.15 35.61 -20.54
CA ASP A 688 21.00 34.73 -20.76
C ASP A 688 19.70 35.54 -20.75
N ASN A 689 18.79 35.20 -21.64
CA ASN A 689 17.48 35.85 -21.73
C ASN A 689 16.45 35.22 -20.79
N ASN A 690 16.85 34.88 -19.56
CA ASN A 690 15.94 34.40 -18.53
C ASN A 690 15.21 35.58 -17.86
N THR A 691 14.12 35.28 -17.15
CA THR A 691 13.26 36.29 -16.52
C THR A 691 14.00 37.12 -15.47
N ALA A 692 14.91 36.51 -14.69
CA ALA A 692 15.68 37.21 -13.67
C ALA A 692 16.59 38.28 -14.29
N ASN A 693 17.33 37.94 -15.34
CA ASN A 693 18.18 38.89 -16.09
C ASN A 693 17.35 39.98 -16.78
N GLN A 694 16.14 39.67 -17.25
CA GLN A 694 15.21 40.69 -17.77
C GLN A 694 14.77 41.66 -16.68
N ALA A 695 14.48 41.15 -15.47
CA ALA A 695 14.14 41.98 -14.32
C ALA A 695 15.31 42.91 -13.93
N VAL A 696 16.54 42.40 -13.93
CA VAL A 696 17.75 43.22 -13.69
C VAL A 696 17.89 44.35 -14.71
N LYS A 697 17.70 44.05 -16.01
CA LYS A 697 17.74 45.07 -17.07
C LYS A 697 16.72 46.18 -16.82
N ALA A 698 15.49 45.81 -16.48
CA ALA A 698 14.43 46.77 -16.20
C ALA A 698 14.73 47.60 -14.93
N ALA A 699 15.23 46.96 -13.86
CA ALA A 699 15.63 47.63 -12.63
C ALA A 699 16.77 48.65 -12.87
N LEU A 700 17.82 48.24 -13.59
CA LEU A 700 18.93 49.12 -13.98
C LEU A 700 18.46 50.28 -14.86
N GLN A 701 17.55 50.04 -15.80
CA GLN A 701 16.97 51.12 -16.62
C GLN A 701 16.16 52.11 -15.77
N ALA A 702 15.41 51.63 -14.78
CA ALA A 702 14.67 52.50 -13.86
C ALA A 702 15.63 53.34 -13.01
N ALA A 703 16.67 52.73 -12.44
CA ALA A 703 17.70 53.42 -11.67
C ALA A 703 18.45 54.47 -12.49
N ILE A 704 18.86 54.15 -13.71
CA ILE A 704 19.51 55.10 -14.64
C ILE A 704 18.62 56.33 -14.87
N LYS A 705 17.32 56.13 -15.11
CA LYS A 705 16.38 57.23 -15.33
C LYS A 705 16.17 58.09 -14.09
N ALA A 706 16.11 57.47 -12.90
CA ALA A 706 15.98 58.20 -11.64
C ALA A 706 17.23 59.07 -11.38
N TRP A 707 18.42 58.53 -11.61
CA TRP A 707 19.68 59.27 -11.49
C TRP A 707 19.83 60.39 -12.54
N GLN A 708 19.32 60.19 -13.75
CA GLN A 708 19.26 61.26 -14.76
C GLN A 708 18.37 62.41 -14.31
N LEU A 709 17.24 62.11 -13.66
CA LEU A 709 16.34 63.12 -13.12
C LEU A 709 17.03 63.90 -11.98
N ALA A 710 17.68 63.20 -11.06
CA ALA A 710 18.47 63.83 -9.99
C ALA A 710 19.53 64.80 -10.56
N LEU A 711 20.32 64.36 -11.55
CA LEU A 711 21.34 65.20 -12.19
C LEU A 711 20.75 66.44 -12.87
N MET A 712 19.61 66.31 -13.55
CA MET A 712 18.95 67.45 -14.19
C MET A 712 18.47 68.48 -13.16
N THR A 713 17.90 68.02 -12.04
CA THR A 713 17.44 68.90 -10.96
C THR A 713 18.62 69.56 -10.24
N GLU A 714 19.73 68.84 -10.04
CA GLU A 714 20.99 69.37 -9.50
C GLU A 714 21.50 70.57 -10.32
N LEU A 715 21.50 70.44 -11.65
CA LEU A 715 21.97 71.50 -12.56
C LEU A 715 21.06 72.73 -12.59
N ILE A 716 19.76 72.56 -12.34
CA ILE A 716 18.75 73.65 -12.32
C ILE A 716 18.76 74.37 -10.98
N SER A 717 19.13 73.69 -9.90
CA SER A 717 19.33 74.27 -8.57
C SER A 717 20.57 75.17 -8.58
N GLU A 718 20.44 76.43 -9.02
CA GLU A 718 21.50 77.45 -9.12
C GLU A 718 22.19 77.83 -7.79
N ASN A 719 21.95 77.11 -6.68
CA ASN A 719 22.56 77.37 -5.38
C ASN A 719 23.52 76.25 -4.94
N ASN A 720 24.80 76.64 -4.84
CA ASN A 720 25.97 75.94 -4.29
C ASN A 720 25.71 74.88 -3.21
N ILE A 721 25.38 73.65 -3.60
CA ILE A 721 25.63 72.48 -2.74
C ILE A 721 26.40 71.45 -3.57
N PRO A 722 27.71 71.28 -3.35
CA PRO A 722 28.42 70.11 -3.84
C PRO A 722 28.07 68.95 -2.91
N SER A 723 26.96 68.27 -3.16
CA SER A 723 26.64 67.05 -2.42
C SER A 723 27.21 65.86 -3.18
N SER A 724 28.53 65.64 -3.06
CA SER A 724 29.06 64.30 -3.28
C SER A 724 28.48 63.41 -2.18
N ILE A 725 27.57 62.50 -2.52
CA ILE A 725 27.16 61.48 -1.56
C ILE A 725 28.30 60.46 -1.48
N ASN A 726 28.89 60.33 -0.29
CA ASN A 726 30.01 59.43 -0.03
C ASN A 726 31.24 59.62 -0.95
N GLY A 727 31.41 60.81 -1.53
CA GLY A 727 32.54 61.14 -2.41
C GLY A 727 32.38 60.71 -3.89
N GLU A 728 31.27 60.06 -4.26
CA GLU A 728 30.97 59.75 -5.66
C GLU A 728 30.12 60.87 -6.30
N SER A 729 30.48 61.29 -7.51
CA SER A 729 29.66 62.23 -8.27
C SER A 729 28.48 61.50 -8.92
N THR A 730 27.33 62.19 -9.04
CA THR A 730 26.14 61.73 -9.78
C THR A 730 26.49 61.16 -11.16
N SER A 731 27.45 61.79 -11.86
CA SER A 731 27.94 61.33 -13.16
C SER A 731 28.67 59.98 -13.11
N SER A 732 29.45 59.74 -12.05
CA SER A 732 30.16 58.48 -11.83
C SER A 732 29.19 57.32 -11.64
N ILE A 733 28.17 57.50 -10.81
CA ILE A 733 27.14 56.48 -10.53
C ILE A 733 26.33 56.15 -11.80
N LEU A 734 25.97 57.18 -12.58
CA LEU A 734 25.28 56.98 -13.85
C LEU A 734 26.12 56.17 -14.85
N LYS A 735 27.44 56.39 -14.86
CA LYS A 735 28.37 55.60 -15.68
C LYS A 735 28.42 54.14 -15.21
N GLU A 736 28.55 53.91 -13.90
CA GLU A 736 28.53 52.57 -13.30
C GLU A 736 27.27 51.78 -13.69
N LEU A 737 26.08 52.38 -13.52
CA LEU A 737 24.81 51.73 -13.85
C LEU A 737 24.68 51.40 -15.35
N LYS A 738 25.13 52.30 -16.23
CA LYS A 738 25.16 52.06 -17.69
C LYS A 738 26.12 50.95 -18.05
N ASP A 739 27.29 50.90 -17.42
CA ASP A 739 28.27 49.86 -17.65
C ASP A 739 27.74 48.51 -17.13
N LYS A 740 27.11 48.44 -15.95
CA LYS A 740 26.37 47.26 -15.48
C LYS A 740 25.31 46.81 -16.49
N LEU A 741 24.47 47.71 -17.01
CA LEU A 741 23.43 47.36 -17.98
C LEU A 741 24.00 46.73 -19.26
N LYS A 742 25.16 47.18 -19.76
CA LYS A 742 25.83 46.59 -20.93
C LYS A 742 26.20 45.12 -20.72
N HIS A 743 26.54 44.71 -19.50
CA HIS A 743 26.91 43.32 -19.20
C HIS A 743 25.73 42.34 -19.37
N TYR A 744 24.50 42.84 -19.20
CA TYR A 744 23.29 42.04 -19.37
C TYR A 744 22.76 42.05 -20.81
N GLN A 745 23.21 42.98 -21.67
CA GLN A 745 22.78 43.00 -23.08
C GLN A 745 23.48 41.89 -23.87
N PRO A 746 22.75 41.13 -24.71
CA PRO A 746 23.39 40.18 -25.62
C PRO A 746 24.37 40.94 -26.52
N ASN A 747 25.53 40.35 -26.81
CA ASN A 747 26.41 40.88 -27.84
C ASN A 747 25.63 40.84 -29.15
N VAL A 748 25.15 41.99 -29.60
CA VAL A 748 24.72 42.17 -30.98
C VAL A 748 26.00 42.10 -31.80
N PHE A 749 26.40 40.88 -32.18
CA PHE A 749 27.40 40.70 -33.22
C PHE A 749 26.81 41.31 -34.48
N TYR A 750 27.30 42.49 -34.84
CA TYR A 750 27.04 43.14 -36.12
C TYR A 750 27.73 42.40 -37.25
#